data_AF-A0A451BWW3-F1
#
_entry.id   AF-A0A451BWW3-F1
#
_cell.length_a   1.000
_cell.length_b   1.000
_cell.length_c   1.000
_cell.angle_alpha   90.00
_cell.angle_beta   90.00
_cell.angle_gamma   90.00
#
_symmetry.space_group_name_H-M   'P 1'
#
loop_
_entity.id
_entity.type
_entity.pdbx_description
1 polymer ?
#
loop_
_entity_poly.entity_id
_entity_poly.type
_entity_poly.pdbx_seq_one_letter_code
_entity_poly.pdbx_strand_id
1 'polypeptide(L)'
;MIHKLRKTRNTFIRLPWQLTQTLAATGSGKKEETPNAMAEPNHGQDTGLKQSLLLGSRLALQILEDGALGNQPGQRKVYARLALRLLELPPGEEHSRLAYQYRPALEAVFREELQRHLGNQWLERQFGAWQTLVELIGREEIPWAPGMADAHWPKEPELGLRILKAAAEIDRPSDWLVGRLAELIPKVTPGEIGDLLIKRRWSWENLPESRGRGMIRAAKELLFSGSILRVTIDNLEGISLFPVPLHAGESSEKADPAPFSGRWEWRWLFAAEQFEHRPSREGLAALLADFANHHVEDIARQFGGTLSNLAWPLGACIRAAQEGEALGRLARAAEEGKLGDENDWLTAQRRWEESGLTERDLRYESKEGLPFDDRVGEVGFPFLVAAPISLTAKIEPLFELRRIRYSLASPIARGHVADTILSVLGILGAGGNVWQAISGADLLGLARDAEPQWLQLDLLQSLPKRVWDGEEGRRAIELLGRYKRIFHSWWITSRTGQRLERLLRECPQPCGILRLLAAACARGYRLKTKAPILAPAGCEEARYRGAALVIRIAQGILASGEIEPGEVARELAELSQAAPGERLVYDALSVIRKQGLSGPGVERFLVALLQALPERGWRGRAEVLYAMEIQQRRHVSRLSEEV
;
A
#
# COMPACT_ATOMS: atom_id res chain seq x y z
N MET A 1 9.69 11.70 27.62
CA MET A 1 9.26 10.28 27.58
C MET A 1 9.22 9.72 26.15
N ILE A 2 8.65 10.43 25.17
CA ILE A 2 8.52 10.03 23.75
C ILE A 2 9.84 9.53 23.10
N HIS A 3 10.99 10.12 23.46
CA HIS A 3 12.30 9.74 22.89
C HIS A 3 12.78 8.31 23.24
N LYS A 4 12.19 7.64 24.24
CA LYS A 4 12.63 6.30 24.71
C LYS A 4 12.06 5.12 23.89
N LEU A 5 11.04 5.35 23.05
CA LEU A 5 10.35 4.28 22.30
C LEU A 5 10.99 3.92 20.95
N ARG A 6 11.97 4.69 20.45
CA ARG A 6 12.62 4.41 19.14
C ARG A 6 13.72 3.34 19.17
N LYS A 7 14.23 2.92 20.33
CA LYS A 7 15.51 2.18 20.42
C LYS A 7 15.44 0.65 20.56
N THR A 8 14.25 0.06 20.74
CA THR A 8 14.09 -1.34 21.17
C THR A 8 13.86 -2.37 20.05
N ARG A 9 14.02 -1.99 18.77
CA ARG A 9 13.54 -2.80 17.62
C ARG A 9 14.60 -3.61 16.85
N ASN A 10 15.89 -3.52 17.21
CA ASN A 10 17.01 -3.91 16.33
C ASN A 10 17.89 -5.09 16.78
N THR A 11 17.44 -5.92 17.73
CA THR A 11 18.22 -7.10 18.15
C THR A 11 17.30 -8.27 18.48
N PHE A 12 17.31 -9.33 17.64
CA PHE A 12 17.39 -10.73 18.05
C PHE A 12 17.41 -11.68 16.83
N ILE A 13 17.99 -12.88 17.05
CA ILE A 13 18.04 -14.09 16.19
C ILE A 13 19.35 -14.30 15.39
N ARG A 14 20.26 -15.08 16.01
CA ARG A 14 21.21 -16.01 15.37
C ARG A 14 21.39 -17.21 16.32
N LEU A 15 20.98 -18.41 15.91
CA LEU A 15 21.47 -19.70 16.42
C LEU A 15 21.33 -20.77 15.32
N PRO A 16 22.13 -21.87 15.36
CA PRO A 16 22.45 -22.67 14.18
C PRO A 16 21.63 -23.96 14.03
N TRP A 17 21.74 -24.59 12.87
CA TRP A 17 21.19 -25.92 12.55
C TRP A 17 22.24 -27.02 12.69
N GLN A 18 21.79 -28.23 13.04
CA GLN A 18 22.51 -29.49 12.87
C GLN A 18 21.76 -30.38 11.86
N LEU A 19 22.51 -31.24 11.16
CA LEU A 19 22.06 -32.04 10.02
C LEU A 19 22.06 -33.55 10.35
N THR A 20 21.13 -34.30 9.76
CA THR A 20 21.26 -35.75 9.56
C THR A 20 20.59 -36.20 8.26
N GLN A 21 21.19 -37.20 7.61
CA GLN A 21 20.94 -37.62 6.22
C GLN A 21 19.97 -38.80 6.11
N THR A 22 19.30 -38.98 4.95
CA THR A 22 19.29 -40.27 4.23
C THR A 22 18.98 -40.09 2.73
N LEU A 23 19.51 -41.00 1.89
CA LEU A 23 19.48 -41.01 0.42
C LEU A 23 18.35 -41.90 -0.16
N ALA A 24 17.94 -41.67 -1.43
CA ALA A 24 17.91 -42.68 -2.51
C ALA A 24 17.31 -42.13 -3.86
N ALA A 25 17.84 -42.60 -5.00
CA ALA A 25 17.34 -42.36 -6.38
C ALA A 25 16.17 -43.32 -6.74
N THR A 26 15.38 -43.24 -7.84
CA THR A 26 15.61 -43.00 -9.30
C THR A 26 14.31 -42.47 -9.99
N GLY A 27 14.18 -42.19 -11.31
CA GLY A 27 15.14 -42.03 -12.41
C GLY A 27 14.63 -42.43 -13.82
N SER A 28 14.54 -41.46 -14.77
CA SER A 28 14.43 -41.61 -16.25
C SER A 28 13.15 -42.16 -16.92
N GLY A 29 12.59 -41.40 -17.89
CA GLY A 29 11.67 -41.91 -18.93
C GLY A 29 11.26 -40.88 -20.02
N LYS A 30 11.69 -41.07 -21.27
CA LYS A 30 11.28 -40.31 -22.49
C LYS A 30 9.84 -40.74 -22.94
N LYS A 31 9.11 -40.13 -23.89
CA LYS A 31 9.52 -39.52 -25.18
C LYS A 31 8.40 -38.65 -25.82
N GLU A 32 8.84 -37.85 -26.78
CA GLU A 32 8.17 -36.94 -27.73
C GLU A 32 6.90 -37.44 -28.44
N GLU A 33 6.01 -36.49 -28.80
CA GLU A 33 5.42 -36.37 -30.15
C GLU A 33 4.84 -34.96 -30.40
N THR A 34 4.91 -34.47 -31.64
CA THR A 34 4.38 -33.17 -32.08
C THR A 34 3.86 -33.25 -33.51
N PRO A 35 2.77 -32.55 -33.85
CA PRO A 35 2.55 -32.06 -35.21
C PRO A 35 2.45 -30.53 -35.29
N ASN A 36 2.78 -30.02 -36.47
CA ASN A 36 3.03 -28.62 -36.77
C ASN A 36 1.76 -27.92 -37.31
N ALA A 37 1.53 -26.66 -36.96
CA ALA A 37 0.53 -25.79 -37.60
C ALA A 37 1.11 -24.38 -37.76
N MET A 38 1.07 -23.85 -38.98
CA MET A 38 1.67 -22.53 -39.28
C MET A 38 0.83 -21.40 -38.66
N ALA A 39 1.48 -20.55 -37.89
CA ALA A 39 0.95 -19.27 -37.41
C ALA A 39 1.91 -18.14 -37.78
N GLU A 40 1.37 -16.92 -37.84
CA GLU A 40 2.08 -15.67 -38.14
C GLU A 40 3.32 -15.43 -37.25
N PRO A 41 4.32 -14.64 -37.69
CA PRO A 41 5.63 -14.53 -37.04
C PRO A 41 5.54 -14.13 -35.57
N ASN A 42 5.67 -15.15 -34.73
CA ASN A 42 5.43 -15.07 -33.30
C ASN A 42 6.64 -14.44 -32.58
N HIS A 43 6.49 -13.20 -32.11
CA HIS A 43 7.51 -12.48 -31.31
C HIS A 43 7.90 -13.18 -29.99
N GLY A 44 7.29 -14.32 -29.63
CA GLY A 44 7.58 -15.06 -28.40
C GLY A 44 8.95 -15.76 -28.33
N GLN A 45 9.59 -16.13 -29.44
CA GLN A 45 10.83 -16.94 -29.41
C GLN A 45 12.07 -16.22 -28.83
N ASP A 46 12.08 -14.89 -28.79
CA ASP A 46 13.20 -14.08 -28.30
C ASP A 46 13.30 -14.03 -26.75
N THR A 47 12.35 -14.64 -26.05
CA THR A 47 12.22 -14.53 -24.58
C THR A 47 13.24 -15.38 -23.79
N GLY A 48 13.53 -16.60 -24.23
CA GLY A 48 14.56 -17.44 -23.62
C GLY A 48 15.97 -16.89 -23.83
N LEU A 49 16.23 -16.27 -25.00
CA LEU A 49 17.47 -15.58 -25.29
C LEU A 49 17.68 -14.40 -24.33
N LYS A 50 16.66 -13.54 -24.17
CA LYS A 50 16.68 -12.40 -23.24
C LYS A 50 17.00 -12.81 -21.80
N GLN A 51 16.45 -13.93 -21.31
CA GLN A 51 16.75 -14.41 -19.95
C GLN A 51 18.20 -14.86 -19.78
N SER A 52 18.74 -15.62 -20.73
CA SER A 52 20.15 -16.03 -20.74
C SER A 52 21.10 -14.84 -20.87
N LEU A 53 20.73 -13.84 -21.68
CA LEU A 53 21.48 -12.58 -21.80
C LEU A 53 21.49 -11.78 -20.48
N LEU A 54 20.37 -11.71 -19.78
CA LEU A 54 20.28 -11.03 -18.48
C LEU A 54 21.08 -11.74 -17.39
N LEU A 55 21.15 -13.08 -17.39
CA LEU A 55 22.05 -13.85 -16.53
C LEU A 55 23.53 -13.50 -16.79
N GLY A 56 23.96 -13.50 -18.06
CA GLY A 56 25.32 -13.07 -18.43
C GLY A 56 25.62 -11.62 -18.04
N SER A 57 24.61 -10.75 -18.09
CA SER A 57 24.71 -9.34 -17.69
C SER A 57 24.86 -9.17 -16.16
N ARG A 58 24.16 -9.99 -15.35
CA ARG A 58 24.33 -10.04 -13.88
C ARG A 58 25.71 -10.58 -13.49
N LEU A 59 26.20 -11.63 -14.15
CA LEU A 59 27.55 -12.14 -13.94
C LEU A 59 28.62 -11.09 -14.31
N ALA A 60 28.41 -10.33 -15.38
CA ALA A 60 29.30 -9.25 -15.77
C ALA A 60 29.36 -8.13 -14.71
N LEU A 61 28.24 -7.80 -14.07
CA LEU A 61 28.20 -6.86 -12.94
C LEU A 61 29.01 -7.38 -11.73
N GLN A 62 28.89 -8.66 -11.38
CA GLN A 62 29.67 -9.29 -10.31
C GLN A 62 31.18 -9.24 -10.58
N ILE A 63 31.61 -9.56 -11.81
CA ILE A 63 33.03 -9.51 -12.20
C ILE A 63 33.61 -8.07 -12.13
N LEU A 64 32.77 -7.04 -12.32
CA LEU A 64 33.18 -5.65 -12.12
C LEU A 64 33.28 -5.30 -10.63
N GLU A 65 32.32 -5.74 -9.81
CA GLU A 65 32.29 -5.56 -8.36
C GLU A 65 33.49 -6.19 -7.65
N ASP A 66 33.87 -7.41 -8.06
CA ASP A 66 35.03 -8.14 -7.52
C ASP A 66 36.38 -7.50 -7.89
N GLY A 67 36.39 -6.50 -8.79
CA GLY A 67 37.60 -5.80 -9.20
C GLY A 67 38.58 -6.63 -10.03
N ALA A 68 38.21 -7.84 -10.45
CA ALA A 68 39.06 -8.78 -11.20
C ALA A 68 39.67 -8.19 -12.48
N LEU A 69 39.01 -7.19 -13.08
CA LEU A 69 39.46 -6.46 -14.26
C LEU A 69 40.32 -5.23 -13.92
N GLY A 70 41.02 -5.26 -12.78
CA GLY A 70 41.86 -4.17 -12.24
C GLY A 70 42.87 -3.61 -13.24
N ASN A 71 43.59 -4.49 -13.94
CA ASN A 71 44.68 -4.13 -14.85
C ASN A 71 44.30 -4.19 -16.35
N GLN A 72 43.03 -4.41 -16.67
CA GLN A 72 42.58 -4.70 -18.05
C GLN A 72 41.49 -3.71 -18.51
N PRO A 73 41.86 -2.46 -18.85
CA PRO A 73 40.88 -1.40 -19.16
C PRO A 73 40.00 -1.70 -20.38
N GLY A 74 40.53 -2.42 -21.38
CA GLY A 74 39.75 -2.88 -22.54
C GLY A 74 38.65 -3.87 -22.14
N GLN A 75 39.00 -4.92 -21.39
CA GLN A 75 38.02 -5.88 -20.88
C GLN A 75 37.00 -5.21 -19.95
N ARG A 76 37.42 -4.29 -19.07
CA ARG A 76 36.48 -3.57 -18.19
C ARG A 76 35.39 -2.83 -18.98
N LYS A 77 35.71 -2.23 -20.13
CA LYS A 77 34.71 -1.60 -21.01
C LYS A 77 33.73 -2.61 -21.60
N VAL A 78 34.20 -3.78 -22.02
CA VAL A 78 33.35 -4.87 -22.55
C VAL A 78 32.39 -5.39 -21.47
N TYR A 79 32.90 -5.69 -20.27
CA TYR A 79 32.09 -6.14 -19.14
C TYR A 79 31.13 -5.04 -18.64
N ALA A 80 31.54 -3.77 -18.63
CA ALA A 80 30.64 -2.65 -18.32
C ALA A 80 29.47 -2.56 -19.31
N ARG A 81 29.74 -2.64 -20.63
CA ARG A 81 28.68 -2.66 -21.64
C ARG A 81 27.76 -3.88 -21.51
N LEU A 82 28.29 -5.04 -21.16
CA LEU A 82 27.49 -6.24 -20.91
C LEU A 82 26.61 -6.08 -19.65
N ALA A 83 27.16 -5.56 -18.55
CA ALA A 83 26.42 -5.28 -17.32
C ALA A 83 25.34 -4.20 -17.52
N LEU A 84 25.60 -3.17 -18.32
CA LEU A 84 24.63 -2.11 -18.64
C LEU A 84 23.41 -2.58 -19.45
N ARG A 85 23.39 -3.83 -19.94
CA ARG A 85 22.13 -4.43 -20.45
C ARG A 85 21.09 -4.66 -19.36
N LEU A 86 21.49 -4.65 -18.08
CA LEU A 86 20.55 -4.70 -16.96
C LEU A 86 19.64 -3.45 -16.89
N LEU A 87 19.97 -2.36 -17.61
CA LEU A 87 19.09 -1.19 -17.77
C LEU A 87 17.75 -1.53 -18.46
N GLU A 88 17.63 -2.70 -19.10
CA GLU A 88 16.38 -3.24 -19.66
C GLU A 88 15.46 -3.84 -18.59
N LEU A 89 15.94 -4.01 -17.36
CA LEU A 89 15.14 -4.49 -16.23
C LEU A 89 14.28 -3.35 -15.65
N PRO A 90 13.11 -3.66 -15.08
CA PRO A 90 12.41 -2.76 -14.16
C PRO A 90 13.32 -2.33 -12.99
N PRO A 91 13.08 -1.14 -12.39
CA PRO A 91 13.79 -0.64 -11.22
C PRO A 91 14.01 -1.69 -10.12
N GLY A 92 15.21 -1.68 -9.54
CA GLY A 92 15.74 -2.74 -8.68
C GLY A 92 17.17 -2.45 -8.21
N GLU A 93 17.71 -3.32 -7.35
CA GLU A 93 19.03 -3.18 -6.71
C GLU A 93 20.18 -3.14 -7.73
N GLU A 94 20.03 -3.82 -8.86
CA GLU A 94 21.03 -3.86 -9.94
C GLU A 94 21.38 -2.48 -10.49
N HIS A 95 20.45 -1.53 -10.48
CA HIS A 95 20.66 -0.17 -11.02
C HIS A 95 21.54 0.68 -10.10
N SER A 96 21.34 0.56 -8.79
CA SER A 96 22.20 1.16 -7.77
C SER A 96 23.60 0.54 -7.84
N ARG A 97 23.68 -0.80 -7.93
CA ARG A 97 24.95 -1.55 -8.11
C ARG A 97 25.71 -1.14 -9.38
N LEU A 98 25.02 -0.97 -10.51
CA LEU A 98 25.60 -0.43 -11.74
C LEU A 98 26.20 0.96 -11.54
N ALA A 99 25.50 1.86 -10.84
CA ALA A 99 26.02 3.19 -10.52
C ALA A 99 27.29 3.11 -9.64
N TYR A 100 27.39 2.14 -8.72
CA TYR A 100 28.63 1.89 -7.95
C TYR A 100 29.82 1.43 -8.80
N GLN A 101 29.59 0.88 -10.01
CA GLN A 101 30.67 0.49 -10.93
C GLN A 101 31.15 1.62 -11.85
N TYR A 102 30.52 2.80 -11.82
CA TYR A 102 31.01 3.94 -12.60
C TYR A 102 32.44 4.32 -12.19
N ARG A 103 33.29 4.56 -13.19
CA ARG A 103 34.62 5.15 -13.07
C ARG A 103 34.83 6.08 -14.27
N PRO A 104 35.63 7.17 -14.18
CA PRO A 104 35.86 8.08 -15.31
C PRO A 104 36.31 7.37 -16.61
N ALA A 105 37.13 6.32 -16.51
CA ALA A 105 37.56 5.52 -17.66
C ALA A 105 36.44 4.74 -18.39
N LEU A 106 35.25 4.63 -17.78
CA LEU A 106 34.04 4.01 -18.33
C LEU A 106 32.99 5.03 -18.79
N GLU A 107 33.26 6.33 -18.65
CA GLU A 107 32.28 7.40 -18.87
C GLU A 107 31.60 7.33 -20.24
N ALA A 108 32.39 7.16 -21.31
CA ALA A 108 31.85 7.03 -22.66
C ALA A 108 30.85 5.88 -22.81
N VAL A 109 31.12 4.73 -22.16
CA VAL A 109 30.25 3.54 -22.20
C VAL A 109 28.96 3.80 -21.41
N PHE A 110 29.07 4.37 -20.21
CA PHE A 110 27.88 4.72 -19.41
C PHE A 110 27.00 5.74 -20.13
N ARG A 111 27.59 6.81 -20.69
CA ARG A 111 26.85 7.84 -21.43
C ARG A 111 26.13 7.25 -22.66
N GLU A 112 26.83 6.45 -23.47
CA GLU A 112 26.28 5.81 -24.68
C GLU A 112 25.09 4.91 -24.35
N GLU A 113 25.24 4.00 -23.38
CA GLU A 113 24.17 3.07 -23.03
C GLU A 113 22.99 3.76 -22.33
N LEU A 114 23.23 4.71 -21.42
CA LEU A 114 22.15 5.48 -20.80
C LEU A 114 21.40 6.31 -21.84
N GLN A 115 22.09 7.02 -22.74
CA GLN A 115 21.44 7.78 -23.82
C GLN A 115 20.63 6.86 -24.74
N ARG A 116 21.15 5.67 -25.09
CA ARG A 116 20.44 4.66 -25.89
C ARG A 116 19.14 4.20 -25.20
N HIS A 117 19.16 3.98 -23.88
CA HIS A 117 17.98 3.54 -23.14
C HIS A 117 16.98 4.67 -22.85
N LEU A 118 17.45 5.88 -22.54
CA LEU A 118 16.59 7.06 -22.33
C LEU A 118 15.92 7.52 -23.62
N GLY A 119 16.55 7.31 -24.78
CA GLY A 119 15.96 7.54 -26.10
C GLY A 119 14.89 6.52 -26.52
N ASN A 120 14.54 5.54 -25.68
CA ASN A 120 13.47 4.59 -25.99
C ASN A 120 12.09 5.28 -25.97
N GLN A 121 11.23 4.96 -26.94
CA GLN A 121 9.88 5.54 -27.01
C GLN A 121 8.96 5.13 -25.84
N TRP A 122 9.25 4.02 -25.16
CA TRP A 122 8.41 3.47 -24.11
C TRP A 122 9.05 3.74 -22.73
N LEU A 123 8.42 4.64 -21.96
CA LEU A 123 8.95 5.13 -20.68
C LEU A 123 9.30 4.00 -19.69
N GLU A 124 8.51 2.93 -19.70
CA GLU A 124 8.69 1.75 -18.87
C GLU A 124 10.05 1.08 -19.06
N ARG A 125 10.60 1.14 -20.28
CA ARG A 125 11.93 0.62 -20.65
C ARG A 125 13.06 1.61 -20.35
N GLN A 126 12.73 2.86 -20.02
CA GLN A 126 13.70 3.86 -19.55
C GLN A 126 13.92 3.79 -18.04
N PHE A 127 13.00 3.19 -17.25
CA PHE A 127 13.03 3.32 -15.79
C PHE A 127 14.31 2.77 -15.12
N GLY A 128 14.91 1.71 -15.66
CA GLY A 128 16.21 1.21 -15.20
C GLY A 128 17.34 2.22 -15.42
N ALA A 129 17.41 2.78 -16.64
CA ALA A 129 18.32 3.87 -16.98
C ALA A 129 18.12 5.11 -16.11
N TRP A 130 16.87 5.50 -15.84
CA TRP A 130 16.54 6.60 -14.93
C TRP A 130 17.02 6.33 -13.49
N GLN A 131 16.78 5.14 -12.93
CA GLN A 131 17.26 4.83 -11.58
C GLN A 131 18.79 4.89 -11.51
N THR A 132 19.49 4.26 -12.46
CA THR A 132 20.96 4.33 -12.53
C THR A 132 21.44 5.78 -12.70
N LEU A 133 20.80 6.58 -13.54
CA LEU A 133 21.19 7.98 -13.75
C LEU A 133 21.00 8.82 -12.48
N VAL A 134 19.90 8.66 -11.75
CA VAL A 134 19.68 9.40 -10.48
C VAL A 134 20.69 8.97 -9.39
N GLU A 135 21.06 7.69 -9.34
CA GLU A 135 22.13 7.17 -8.47
C GLU A 135 23.53 7.67 -8.85
N LEU A 136 23.75 8.05 -10.12
CA LEU A 136 24.97 8.73 -10.58
C LEU A 136 24.94 10.22 -10.24
N ILE A 137 23.79 10.89 -10.33
CA ILE A 137 23.60 12.31 -9.92
C ILE A 137 23.84 12.50 -8.41
N GLY A 138 23.58 11.46 -7.59
CA GLY A 138 23.89 11.48 -6.16
C GLY A 138 25.39 11.47 -5.82
N ARG A 139 26.28 11.50 -6.82
CA ARG A 139 27.75 11.43 -6.67
C ARG A 139 28.39 12.68 -7.23
N GLU A 140 29.14 13.38 -6.39
CA GLU A 140 29.80 14.65 -6.76
C GLU A 140 30.84 14.48 -7.88
N GLU A 141 31.43 13.28 -8.04
CA GLU A 141 32.46 13.03 -9.06
C GLU A 141 31.92 12.86 -10.49
N ILE A 142 30.61 13.02 -10.73
CA ILE A 142 29.93 12.70 -12.00
C ILE A 142 29.18 13.92 -12.58
N PRO A 143 29.89 15.00 -12.96
CA PRO A 143 29.29 16.29 -13.32
C PRO A 143 28.43 16.26 -14.60
N TRP A 144 28.53 15.22 -15.44
CA TRP A 144 27.74 15.10 -16.66
C TRP A 144 26.34 14.52 -16.45
N ALA A 145 26.12 13.80 -15.35
CA ALA A 145 24.86 13.08 -15.11
C ALA A 145 23.64 14.02 -15.00
N PRO A 146 23.70 15.18 -14.29
CA PRO A 146 22.59 16.13 -14.27
C PRO A 146 22.22 16.66 -15.66
N GLY A 147 23.21 17.04 -16.48
CA GLY A 147 22.97 17.55 -17.83
C GLY A 147 22.35 16.51 -18.78
N MET A 148 22.71 15.24 -18.63
CA MET A 148 22.04 14.15 -19.36
C MET A 148 20.59 13.98 -18.92
N ALA A 149 20.32 14.05 -17.61
CA ALA A 149 18.99 13.92 -17.06
C ALA A 149 18.09 15.09 -17.48
N ASP A 150 18.61 16.31 -17.47
CA ASP A 150 17.89 17.51 -17.93
C ASP A 150 17.55 17.44 -19.43
N ALA A 151 18.45 16.90 -20.25
CA ALA A 151 18.21 16.74 -21.69
C ALA A 151 17.14 15.69 -22.04
N HIS A 152 16.89 14.71 -21.17
CA HIS A 152 15.90 13.64 -21.38
C HIS A 152 14.65 13.79 -20.50
N TRP A 153 14.60 14.78 -19.60
CA TRP A 153 13.49 14.94 -18.67
C TRP A 153 12.17 15.19 -19.43
N PRO A 154 11.10 14.42 -19.16
CA PRO A 154 9.85 14.54 -19.92
C PRO A 154 9.18 15.89 -19.66
N LYS A 155 8.55 16.43 -20.71
CA LYS A 155 7.74 17.65 -20.62
C LYS A 155 6.42 17.41 -19.88
N GLU A 156 5.89 16.19 -19.96
CA GLU A 156 4.66 15.75 -19.29
C GLU A 156 4.92 15.47 -17.80
N PRO A 157 4.25 16.20 -16.88
CA PRO A 157 4.46 16.06 -15.44
C PRO A 157 4.23 14.65 -14.89
N GLU A 158 3.22 13.95 -15.42
CA GLU A 158 2.82 12.61 -15.03
C GLU A 158 3.95 11.60 -15.34
N LEU A 159 4.62 11.74 -16.48
CA LEU A 159 5.77 10.90 -16.85
C LEU A 159 6.97 11.19 -15.92
N GLY A 160 7.23 12.46 -15.60
CA GLY A 160 8.24 12.85 -14.62
C GLY A 160 7.97 12.25 -13.23
N LEU A 161 6.72 12.25 -12.79
CA LEU A 161 6.32 11.64 -11.52
C LEU A 161 6.49 10.12 -11.53
N ARG A 162 6.23 9.46 -12.67
CA ARG A 162 6.49 8.02 -12.84
C ARG A 162 7.99 7.70 -12.72
N ILE A 163 8.87 8.54 -13.27
CA ILE A 163 10.33 8.45 -13.07
C ILE A 163 10.70 8.58 -11.59
N LEU A 164 10.17 9.59 -10.87
CA LEU A 164 10.41 9.74 -9.43
C LEU A 164 9.90 8.55 -8.60
N LYS A 165 8.79 7.94 -9.03
CA LYS A 165 8.20 6.71 -8.45
C LYS A 165 8.98 5.44 -8.79
N ALA A 166 9.79 5.43 -9.84
CA ALA A 166 10.70 4.36 -10.23
C ALA A 166 12.02 4.46 -9.44
N ALA A 167 12.61 5.66 -9.39
CA ALA A 167 13.78 5.97 -8.57
C ALA A 167 13.43 6.11 -7.06
N ALA A 168 12.44 5.37 -6.54
CA ALA A 168 11.87 5.54 -5.20
C ALA A 168 12.79 5.05 -4.07
N GLU A 169 13.54 3.97 -4.32
CA GLU A 169 14.37 3.27 -3.33
C GLU A 169 15.70 3.99 -3.01
N ILE A 170 15.97 5.14 -3.62
CA ILE A 170 17.19 5.93 -3.36
C ILE A 170 17.07 6.58 -1.98
N ASP A 171 17.93 6.16 -1.04
CA ASP A 171 17.93 6.57 0.37
C ASP A 171 18.15 8.08 0.59
N ARG A 172 19.02 8.69 -0.22
CA ARG A 172 19.41 10.11 -0.10
C ARG A 172 19.13 10.84 -1.42
N PRO A 173 18.13 11.75 -1.47
CA PRO A 173 17.90 12.56 -2.66
C PRO A 173 19.01 13.58 -2.89
N SER A 174 19.47 13.70 -4.13
CA SER A 174 20.30 14.81 -4.58
C SER A 174 19.49 16.09 -4.76
N ASP A 175 20.16 17.26 -4.73
CA ASP A 175 19.56 18.57 -4.99
C ASP A 175 18.75 18.62 -6.29
N TRP A 176 19.24 17.94 -7.34
CA TRP A 176 18.55 17.78 -8.62
C TRP A 176 17.20 17.06 -8.45
N LEU A 177 17.18 15.95 -7.70
CA LEU A 177 15.96 15.18 -7.48
C LEU A 177 14.94 15.95 -6.62
N VAL A 178 15.42 16.73 -5.65
CA VAL A 178 14.61 17.67 -4.86
C VAL A 178 14.06 18.78 -5.75
N GLY A 179 14.87 19.37 -6.63
CA GLY A 179 14.43 20.37 -7.60
C GLY A 179 13.33 19.84 -8.52
N ARG A 180 13.52 18.67 -9.13
CA ARG A 180 12.52 18.05 -10.01
C ARG A 180 11.23 17.67 -9.29
N LEU A 181 11.29 17.23 -8.03
CA LEU A 181 10.09 17.01 -7.22
C LEU A 181 9.35 18.33 -6.93
N ALA A 182 10.06 19.39 -6.58
CA ALA A 182 9.48 20.72 -6.34
C ALA A 182 8.83 21.32 -7.60
N GLU A 183 9.43 21.11 -8.77
CA GLU A 183 8.86 21.52 -10.07
C GLU A 183 7.61 20.72 -10.48
N LEU A 184 7.49 19.47 -10.01
CA LEU A 184 6.37 18.59 -10.33
C LEU A 184 5.16 18.80 -9.43
N ILE A 185 5.35 19.04 -8.13
CA ILE A 185 4.27 19.26 -7.15
C ILE A 185 3.12 20.12 -7.72
N PRO A 186 3.32 21.36 -8.22
CA PRO A 186 2.24 22.20 -8.73
C PRO A 186 1.55 21.70 -10.00
N LYS A 187 2.07 20.65 -10.65
CA LYS A 187 1.64 20.16 -11.97
C LYS A 187 0.94 18.80 -11.95
N VAL A 188 1.00 18.06 -10.84
CA VAL A 188 0.35 16.74 -10.66
C VAL A 188 -0.60 16.76 -9.46
N THR A 189 -1.43 15.74 -9.28
CA THR A 189 -2.42 15.75 -8.18
C THR A 189 -1.78 15.50 -6.79
N PRO A 190 -2.37 16.03 -5.70
CA PRO A 190 -1.95 15.75 -4.33
C PRO A 190 -1.91 14.26 -3.99
N GLY A 191 -2.90 13.49 -4.44
CA GLY A 191 -2.99 12.04 -4.21
C GLY A 191 -1.83 11.29 -4.84
N GLU A 192 -1.46 11.65 -6.08
CA GLU A 192 -0.32 11.02 -6.76
C GLU A 192 1.03 11.36 -6.11
N ILE A 193 1.20 12.56 -5.53
CA ILE A 193 2.40 12.93 -4.75
C ILE A 193 2.39 12.27 -3.37
N GLY A 194 1.26 12.27 -2.66
CA GLY A 194 1.12 11.59 -1.37
C GLY A 194 1.53 10.12 -1.45
N ASP A 195 1.15 9.44 -2.52
CA ASP A 195 1.51 8.04 -2.80
C ASP A 195 3.02 7.81 -3.04
N LEU A 196 3.75 8.85 -3.49
CA LEU A 196 5.21 8.87 -3.55
C LEU A 196 5.82 9.15 -2.16
N LEU A 197 5.29 10.13 -1.43
CA LEU A 197 5.87 10.58 -0.15
C LEU A 197 5.63 9.59 1.00
N ILE A 198 4.48 8.91 1.08
CA ILE A 198 4.18 7.87 2.09
C ILE A 198 5.20 6.73 2.04
N LYS A 199 5.59 6.33 0.83
CA LYS A 199 6.49 5.18 0.62
C LYS A 199 7.93 5.52 0.99
N ARG A 200 8.32 6.79 0.92
CA ARG A 200 9.69 7.23 1.13
C ARG A 200 9.94 7.53 2.60
N ARG A 201 10.80 6.71 3.22
CA ARG A 201 11.42 7.00 4.53
C ARG A 201 12.52 8.06 4.46
N TRP A 202 12.44 8.98 3.51
CA TRP A 202 13.37 10.10 3.43
C TRP A 202 13.33 10.86 4.75
N SER A 203 14.50 10.97 5.40
CA SER A 203 14.64 11.85 6.54
C SER A 203 14.57 13.28 6.01
N TRP A 204 13.38 13.88 6.09
CA TRP A 204 13.11 15.23 5.57
C TRP A 204 13.97 16.31 6.23
N GLU A 205 14.44 16.04 7.45
CA GLU A 205 15.46 16.81 8.17
C GLU A 205 16.77 16.91 7.36
N ASN A 206 17.09 15.87 6.58
CA ASN A 206 18.28 15.74 5.75
C ASN A 206 18.05 16.10 4.26
N LEU A 207 16.92 16.74 3.90
CA LEU A 207 16.83 17.32 2.56
C LEU A 207 17.87 18.44 2.41
N PRO A 208 18.63 18.48 1.30
CA PRO A 208 19.51 19.61 0.97
C PRO A 208 18.79 20.96 1.02
N GLU A 209 19.53 22.02 1.29
CA GLU A 209 19.02 23.41 1.35
C GLU A 209 18.84 24.01 -0.06
N SER A 210 18.21 23.25 -0.94
CA SER A 210 18.05 23.60 -2.36
C SER A 210 16.78 24.43 -2.62
N ARG A 211 16.78 25.09 -3.78
CA ARG A 211 15.66 25.86 -4.33
C ARG A 211 14.49 24.92 -4.69
N GLY A 212 13.73 24.53 -3.67
CA GLY A 212 12.64 23.55 -3.75
C GLY A 212 12.24 22.96 -2.40
N ARG A 213 13.14 22.99 -1.39
CA ARG A 213 12.87 22.47 -0.04
C ARG A 213 11.60 23.06 0.59
N GLY A 214 11.36 24.36 0.41
CA GLY A 214 10.14 25.03 0.91
C GLY A 214 8.85 24.49 0.27
N MET A 215 8.85 24.29 -1.05
CA MET A 215 7.69 23.74 -1.79
C MET A 215 7.39 22.30 -1.34
N ILE A 216 8.42 21.47 -1.22
CA ILE A 216 8.28 20.08 -0.76
C ILE A 216 7.84 20.03 0.70
N ARG A 217 8.33 20.95 1.55
CA ARG A 217 7.91 21.08 2.94
C ARG A 217 6.44 21.47 3.03
N ALA A 218 5.99 22.50 2.32
CA ALA A 218 4.58 22.93 2.30
C ALA A 218 3.66 21.79 1.81
N ALA A 219 4.01 21.15 0.69
CA ALA A 219 3.28 19.97 0.21
C ALA A 219 3.28 18.85 1.26
N LYS A 220 4.42 18.50 1.86
CA LYS A 220 4.47 17.48 2.92
C LYS A 220 3.60 17.86 4.13
N GLU A 221 3.55 19.14 4.50
CA GLU A 221 2.74 19.61 5.63
C GLU A 221 1.24 19.44 5.32
N LEU A 222 0.75 19.86 4.15
CA LEU A 222 -0.61 19.52 3.67
C LEU A 222 -0.89 18.00 3.59
N LEU A 223 0.11 17.22 3.16
CA LEU A 223 -0.05 15.79 2.91
C LEU A 223 0.08 14.91 4.18
N PHE A 224 0.67 15.40 5.29
CA PHE A 224 0.97 14.60 6.48
C PHE A 224 0.96 15.33 7.84
N SER A 225 0.93 16.65 7.87
CA SER A 225 1.08 17.45 9.11
C SER A 225 -0.27 17.82 9.73
N GLY A 226 -1.21 16.88 9.74
CA GLY A 226 -2.30 16.95 10.70
C GLY A 226 -1.70 16.89 12.11
N SER A 227 -1.79 18.00 12.86
CA SER A 227 -1.92 17.86 14.30
C SER A 227 -3.16 16.99 14.58
N ILE A 228 -3.18 16.26 15.69
CA ILE A 228 -4.23 15.28 15.92
C ILE A 228 -4.84 15.51 17.30
N LEU A 229 -6.10 15.94 17.32
CA LEU A 229 -6.84 16.17 18.54
C LEU A 229 -7.13 14.81 19.17
N ARG A 230 -6.62 14.57 20.37
CA ARG A 230 -6.86 13.31 21.07
C ARG A 230 -8.16 13.40 21.84
N VAL A 231 -9.25 13.00 21.21
CA VAL A 231 -10.58 12.96 21.82
C VAL A 231 -10.75 11.64 22.56
N THR A 232 -10.88 11.66 23.89
CA THR A 232 -11.30 10.49 24.67
C THR A 232 -12.81 10.31 24.57
N ILE A 233 -13.31 9.13 24.95
CA ILE A 233 -14.74 8.95 25.25
C ILE A 233 -14.83 8.82 26.77
N ASP A 234 -15.79 9.50 27.39
CA ASP A 234 -15.97 9.52 28.83
C ASP A 234 -16.12 8.10 29.39
N ASN A 235 -15.47 7.85 30.54
CA ASN A 235 -15.30 6.54 31.17
C ASN A 235 -14.55 5.46 30.35
N LEU A 236 -14.03 5.75 29.13
CA LEU A 236 -13.36 4.77 28.26
C LEU A 236 -11.84 4.96 28.19
N GLU A 237 -11.12 4.55 29.24
CA GLU A 237 -9.66 4.62 29.27
C GLU A 237 -8.98 3.88 28.09
N GLY A 238 -8.07 4.57 27.41
CA GLY A 238 -7.16 3.97 26.41
C GLY A 238 -7.73 3.86 24.99
N ILE A 239 -9.00 4.23 24.78
CA ILE A 239 -9.58 4.48 23.46
C ILE A 239 -9.52 5.99 23.19
N SER A 240 -9.09 6.37 21.99
CA SER A 240 -9.16 7.76 21.57
C SER A 240 -9.52 7.85 20.09
N LEU A 241 -10.30 8.87 19.77
CA LEU A 241 -10.63 9.30 18.42
C LEU A 241 -9.73 10.47 18.04
N PHE A 242 -9.45 10.56 16.75
CA PHE A 242 -8.35 11.39 16.24
C PHE A 242 -8.79 12.27 15.05
N PRO A 243 -9.73 13.22 15.25
CA PRO A 243 -9.99 14.28 14.28
C PRO A 243 -8.80 15.26 14.19
N VAL A 244 -8.69 15.97 13.07
CA VAL A 244 -7.74 17.08 12.90
C VAL A 244 -8.40 18.35 13.46
N PRO A 245 -7.77 19.06 14.41
CA PRO A 245 -8.32 20.29 14.99
C PRO A 245 -8.16 21.50 14.07
N LEU A 246 -8.88 22.56 14.42
CA LEU A 246 -8.62 23.94 14.04
C LEU A 246 -7.54 24.55 14.96
N HIS A 247 -6.73 25.45 14.40
CA HIS A 247 -5.66 26.22 15.06
C HIS A 247 -5.96 27.73 15.05
N ALA A 248 -7.20 28.08 15.40
CA ALA A 248 -7.65 29.47 15.39
C ALA A 248 -6.83 30.34 16.35
N GLY A 249 -6.38 31.49 15.87
CA GLY A 249 -5.60 32.44 16.66
C GLY A 249 -4.13 32.06 16.89
N GLU A 250 -3.71 30.84 16.55
CA GLU A 250 -2.28 30.53 16.48
C GLU A 250 -1.66 31.27 15.29
N SER A 251 -0.74 32.20 15.57
CA SER A 251 0.06 32.88 14.55
C SER A 251 1.04 31.91 13.91
N SER A 252 0.53 31.05 13.04
CA SER A 252 1.32 30.26 12.13
C SER A 252 2.10 31.22 11.22
N GLU A 253 3.42 31.28 11.40
CA GLU A 253 4.35 31.94 10.47
C GLU A 253 4.26 31.37 9.03
N LYS A 254 3.47 30.30 8.85
CA LYS A 254 3.15 29.66 7.58
C LYS A 254 1.84 30.16 6.94
N ALA A 255 1.01 30.93 7.66
CA ALA A 255 -0.39 31.20 7.29
C ALA A 255 -0.60 32.12 6.07
N ASP A 256 0.46 32.75 5.56
CA ASP A 256 0.47 33.38 4.23
C ASP A 256 1.36 32.57 3.28
N PRO A 257 0.91 31.37 2.81
CA PRO A 257 1.56 30.72 1.70
C PRO A 257 1.44 31.63 0.47
N ALA A 258 2.58 32.01 -0.10
CA ALA A 258 2.61 32.81 -1.33
C ALA A 258 1.71 32.18 -2.41
N PRO A 259 0.91 32.98 -3.15
CA PRO A 259 -0.19 32.48 -3.97
C PRO A 259 0.24 31.37 -4.92
N PHE A 260 -0.29 30.17 -4.67
CA PHE A 260 0.12 28.95 -5.36
C PHE A 260 -0.47 28.90 -6.78
N SER A 261 0.39 28.95 -7.80
CA SER A 261 -0.03 29.00 -9.22
C SER A 261 -0.22 27.65 -9.90
N GLY A 262 -0.24 26.54 -9.14
CA GLY A 262 -0.43 25.20 -9.67
C GLY A 262 -1.90 24.77 -9.85
N ARG A 263 -2.11 23.47 -10.02
CA ARG A 263 -3.46 22.89 -10.22
C ARG A 263 -4.43 23.26 -9.09
N TRP A 264 -5.73 23.22 -9.41
CA TRP A 264 -6.79 23.59 -8.48
C TRP A 264 -6.80 22.74 -7.19
N GLU A 265 -6.48 21.44 -7.27
CA GLU A 265 -6.49 20.55 -6.10
C GLU A 265 -5.54 21.04 -5.00
N TRP A 266 -4.38 21.59 -5.39
CA TRP A 266 -3.43 22.19 -4.46
C TRP A 266 -3.88 23.56 -3.95
N ARG A 267 -4.40 24.41 -4.83
CA ARG A 267 -4.93 25.74 -4.44
C ARG A 267 -6.04 25.59 -3.39
N TRP A 268 -6.90 24.59 -3.58
CA TRP A 268 -7.94 24.21 -2.62
C TRP A 268 -7.36 23.67 -1.31
N LEU A 269 -6.33 22.82 -1.34
CA LEU A 269 -5.66 22.37 -0.11
C LEU A 269 -4.98 23.51 0.67
N PHE A 270 -4.35 24.47 0.00
CA PHE A 270 -3.81 25.66 0.65
C PHE A 270 -4.90 26.55 1.25
N ALA A 271 -6.05 26.69 0.58
CA ALA A 271 -7.20 27.39 1.14
C ALA A 271 -7.82 26.63 2.34
N ALA A 272 -7.79 25.29 2.34
CA ALA A 272 -8.20 24.48 3.47
C ALA A 272 -7.25 24.62 4.69
N GLU A 273 -5.94 24.72 4.46
CA GLU A 273 -4.94 25.05 5.50
C GLU A 273 -5.13 26.47 6.04
N GLN A 274 -5.48 27.45 5.20
CA GLN A 274 -5.86 28.78 5.67
C GLN A 274 -7.12 28.77 6.53
N PHE A 275 -8.14 27.99 6.16
CA PHE A 275 -9.35 27.77 6.96
C PHE A 275 -9.07 27.09 8.30
N GLU A 276 -8.08 26.19 8.38
CA GLU A 276 -7.66 25.56 9.64
C GLU A 276 -7.15 26.60 10.67
N HIS A 277 -6.49 27.67 10.21
CA HIS A 277 -5.99 28.77 11.04
C HIS A 277 -6.94 29.96 11.19
N ARG A 278 -7.85 30.17 10.23
CA ARG A 278 -8.85 31.25 10.21
C ARG A 278 -10.24 30.69 9.87
N PRO A 279 -10.80 29.81 10.73
CA PRO A 279 -12.11 29.22 10.50
C PRO A 279 -13.19 30.30 10.42
N SER A 280 -14.11 30.14 9.48
CA SER A 280 -15.33 30.94 9.38
C SER A 280 -16.38 30.15 8.59
N ARG A 281 -17.65 30.41 8.87
CA ARG A 281 -18.75 29.74 8.14
C ARG A 281 -18.74 30.12 6.65
N GLU A 282 -18.36 31.35 6.32
CA GLU A 282 -18.15 31.83 4.95
C GLU A 282 -16.97 31.12 4.27
N GLY A 283 -15.85 30.90 4.99
CA GLY A 283 -14.70 30.14 4.50
C GLY A 283 -15.03 28.66 4.24
N LEU A 284 -15.80 28.03 5.14
CA LEU A 284 -16.28 26.66 4.94
C LEU A 284 -17.22 26.57 3.74
N ALA A 285 -18.17 27.51 3.61
CA ALA A 285 -19.09 27.59 2.48
C ALA A 285 -18.35 27.74 1.15
N ALA A 286 -17.38 28.66 1.09
CA ALA A 286 -16.56 28.91 -0.10
C ALA A 286 -15.75 27.66 -0.52
N LEU A 287 -15.11 26.97 0.44
CA LEU A 287 -14.35 25.75 0.16
C LEU A 287 -15.22 24.61 -0.35
N LEU A 288 -16.43 24.44 0.20
CA LEU A 288 -17.38 23.41 -0.24
C LEU A 288 -17.96 23.73 -1.62
N ALA A 289 -18.26 25.00 -1.90
CA ALA A 289 -18.73 25.45 -3.21
C ALA A 289 -17.65 25.30 -4.30
N ASP A 290 -16.41 25.70 -4.01
CA ASP A 290 -15.27 25.56 -4.93
C ASP A 290 -15.01 24.08 -5.28
N PHE A 291 -15.03 23.19 -4.27
CA PHE A 291 -14.89 21.75 -4.51
C PHE A 291 -16.05 21.17 -5.35
N ALA A 292 -17.29 21.64 -5.12
CA ALA A 292 -18.47 21.22 -5.89
C ALA A 292 -18.35 21.58 -7.38
N ASN A 293 -17.82 22.77 -7.69
CA ASN A 293 -17.65 23.27 -9.07
C ASN A 293 -16.68 22.43 -9.90
N HIS A 294 -15.78 21.66 -9.27
CA HIS A 294 -14.72 20.93 -9.94
C HIS A 294 -15.08 19.49 -10.39
N HIS A 295 -16.34 19.05 -10.23
CA HIS A 295 -16.89 17.77 -10.75
C HIS A 295 -15.94 16.57 -10.57
N VAL A 296 -15.58 16.28 -9.32
CA VAL A 296 -14.51 15.32 -9.00
C VAL A 296 -14.96 13.86 -9.18
N GLU A 297 -14.72 13.30 -10.37
CA GLU A 297 -15.04 11.89 -10.72
C GLU A 297 -14.38 10.85 -9.78
N ASP A 298 -13.19 11.15 -9.25
CA ASP A 298 -12.42 10.23 -8.41
C ASP A 298 -11.62 11.01 -7.35
N ILE A 299 -12.36 11.40 -6.30
CA ILE A 299 -11.85 12.12 -5.12
C ILE A 299 -10.68 11.36 -4.49
N ALA A 300 -10.79 10.03 -4.39
CA ALA A 300 -9.80 9.17 -3.77
C ALA A 300 -8.47 9.10 -4.56
N ARG A 301 -8.50 9.20 -5.89
CA ARG A 301 -7.29 9.30 -6.72
C ARG A 301 -6.68 10.69 -6.70
N GLN A 302 -7.49 11.74 -6.83
CA GLN A 302 -6.99 13.12 -6.92
C GLN A 302 -6.39 13.61 -5.61
N PHE A 303 -6.99 13.29 -4.47
CA PHE A 303 -6.51 13.73 -3.16
C PHE A 303 -5.80 12.62 -2.38
N GLY A 304 -6.07 11.34 -2.65
CA GLY A 304 -5.39 10.24 -1.95
C GLY A 304 -5.71 10.24 -0.46
N GLY A 305 -4.67 10.14 0.37
CA GLY A 305 -4.82 10.13 1.83
C GLY A 305 -5.14 11.50 2.44
N THR A 306 -5.00 12.61 1.70
CA THR A 306 -4.94 13.98 2.26
C THR A 306 -6.24 14.45 2.87
N LEU A 307 -7.37 13.91 2.41
CA LEU A 307 -8.70 14.15 2.99
C LEU A 307 -8.88 13.54 4.39
N SER A 308 -7.83 12.90 4.93
CA SER A 308 -7.73 12.49 6.33
C SER A 308 -6.93 13.49 7.19
N ASN A 309 -6.35 14.52 6.57
CA ASN A 309 -5.63 15.60 7.24
C ASN A 309 -6.40 16.92 7.24
N LEU A 310 -7.60 16.99 6.63
CA LEU A 310 -8.42 18.20 6.65
C LEU A 310 -8.97 18.41 8.06
N ALA A 311 -8.90 19.65 8.55
CA ALA A 311 -9.59 20.09 9.76
C ALA A 311 -11.04 19.56 9.79
N TRP A 312 -11.46 19.08 10.96
CA TRP A 312 -12.65 18.24 11.10
C TRP A 312 -13.96 18.82 10.53
N PRO A 313 -14.27 20.14 10.55
CA PRO A 313 -15.54 20.64 10.03
C PRO A 313 -15.62 20.42 8.51
N LEU A 314 -14.55 20.79 7.80
CA LEU A 314 -14.41 20.61 6.37
C LEU A 314 -14.33 19.12 6.01
N GLY A 315 -13.50 18.34 6.71
CA GLY A 315 -13.34 16.91 6.47
C GLY A 315 -14.66 16.13 6.64
N ALA A 316 -15.51 16.51 7.60
CA ALA A 316 -16.78 15.85 7.86
C ALA A 316 -17.80 16.17 6.76
N CYS A 317 -17.83 17.41 6.26
CA CYS A 317 -18.64 17.80 5.10
C CYS A 317 -18.22 17.06 3.82
N ILE A 318 -16.91 17.02 3.52
CA ILE A 318 -16.37 16.31 2.34
C ILE A 318 -16.68 14.80 2.40
N ARG A 319 -16.71 14.18 3.58
CA ARG A 319 -17.00 12.74 3.74
C ARG A 319 -18.49 12.41 3.79
N ALA A 320 -19.35 13.34 4.20
CA ALA A 320 -20.80 13.18 4.13
C ALA A 320 -21.34 13.34 2.71
N ALA A 321 -20.64 14.11 1.87
CA ALA A 321 -20.98 14.24 0.46
C ALA A 321 -20.63 12.97 -0.32
N GLN A 322 -21.63 12.11 -0.54
CA GLN A 322 -21.53 10.97 -1.46
C GLN A 322 -21.51 11.42 -2.94
N GLU A 323 -22.06 12.60 -3.24
CA GLU A 323 -22.25 13.14 -4.60
C GLU A 323 -22.08 14.66 -4.63
N GLY A 324 -21.84 15.24 -5.82
CA GLY A 324 -21.60 16.68 -6.00
C GLY A 324 -22.75 17.59 -5.54
N GLU A 325 -24.02 17.19 -5.73
CA GLU A 325 -25.17 17.96 -5.25
C GLU A 325 -25.18 18.10 -3.72
N ALA A 326 -24.65 17.10 -2.99
CA ALA A 326 -24.58 17.16 -1.54
C ALA A 326 -23.60 18.27 -1.07
N LEU A 327 -22.48 18.49 -1.79
CA LEU A 327 -21.56 19.59 -1.49
C LEU A 327 -22.23 20.95 -1.66
N GLY A 328 -23.00 21.15 -2.73
CA GLY A 328 -23.75 22.40 -2.96
C GLY A 328 -24.89 22.63 -1.95
N ARG A 329 -25.40 21.58 -1.30
CA ARG A 329 -26.29 21.73 -0.12
C ARG A 329 -25.50 22.09 1.14
N LEU A 330 -24.37 21.42 1.39
CA LEU A 330 -23.53 21.67 2.56
C LEU A 330 -22.88 23.06 2.55
N ALA A 331 -22.50 23.58 1.37
CA ALA A 331 -21.99 24.94 1.21
C ALA A 331 -23.03 25.99 1.66
N ARG A 332 -24.28 25.85 1.22
CA ARG A 332 -25.39 26.73 1.67
C ARG A 332 -25.70 26.55 3.16
N ALA A 333 -25.66 25.33 3.67
CA ALA A 333 -25.84 25.07 5.11
C ALA A 333 -24.72 25.72 5.96
N ALA A 334 -23.48 25.78 5.46
CA ALA A 334 -22.41 26.55 6.10
C ALA A 334 -22.70 28.05 6.05
N GLU A 335 -23.05 28.60 4.89
CA GLU A 335 -23.36 30.03 4.70
C GLU A 335 -24.53 30.50 5.60
N GLU A 336 -25.57 29.67 5.72
CA GLU A 336 -26.72 29.87 6.61
C GLU A 336 -26.39 29.72 8.12
N GLY A 337 -25.18 29.25 8.47
CA GLY A 337 -24.76 28.97 9.85
C GLY A 337 -25.33 27.69 10.44
N LYS A 338 -26.02 26.84 9.67
CA LYS A 338 -26.60 25.56 10.13
C LYS A 338 -25.55 24.52 10.53
N LEU A 339 -24.32 24.67 10.05
CA LEU A 339 -23.16 23.88 10.46
C LEU A 339 -22.39 24.53 11.64
N GLY A 340 -22.95 25.57 12.26
CA GLY A 340 -22.27 26.38 13.28
C GLY A 340 -21.20 27.30 12.69
N ASP A 341 -20.50 28.00 13.59
CA ASP A 341 -19.42 28.92 13.27
C ASP A 341 -18.09 28.59 14.00
N GLU A 342 -17.09 29.48 13.86
CA GLU A 342 -15.80 29.38 14.54
C GLU A 342 -15.92 29.11 16.05
N ASN A 343 -16.81 29.84 16.74
CA ASN A 343 -16.97 29.71 18.17
C ASN A 343 -17.60 28.37 18.54
N ASP A 344 -18.57 27.88 17.76
CA ASP A 344 -19.17 26.56 17.97
C ASP A 344 -18.11 25.44 17.80
N TRP A 345 -17.31 25.52 16.75
CA TRP A 345 -16.29 24.51 16.45
C TRP A 345 -15.15 24.50 17.47
N LEU A 346 -14.67 25.66 17.90
CA LEU A 346 -13.64 25.77 18.94
C LEU A 346 -14.17 25.39 20.33
N THR A 347 -15.45 25.63 20.60
CA THR A 347 -16.10 25.17 21.83
C THR A 347 -16.27 23.66 21.84
N ALA A 348 -16.63 23.06 20.70
CA ALA A 348 -16.67 21.61 20.54
C ALA A 348 -15.28 20.98 20.78
N GLN A 349 -14.22 21.53 20.18
CA GLN A 349 -12.85 21.05 20.38
C GLN A 349 -12.42 21.08 21.84
N ARG A 350 -12.58 22.23 22.52
CA ARG A 350 -12.22 22.38 23.95
C ARG A 350 -12.99 21.36 24.80
N ARG A 351 -14.30 21.23 24.58
CA ARG A 351 -15.16 20.26 25.26
C ARG A 351 -14.67 18.81 25.08
N TRP A 352 -14.30 18.43 23.86
CA TRP A 352 -13.78 17.09 23.55
C TRP A 352 -12.37 16.84 24.10
N GLU A 353 -11.54 17.87 24.23
CA GLU A 353 -10.19 17.78 24.80
C GLU A 353 -10.21 17.71 26.34
N GLU A 354 -11.01 18.57 26.97
CA GLU A 354 -11.10 18.68 28.44
C GLU A 354 -11.93 17.56 29.07
N SER A 355 -13.04 17.18 28.43
CA SER A 355 -14.04 16.24 28.99
C SER A 355 -14.24 14.96 28.18
N GLY A 356 -13.70 14.87 26.96
CA GLY A 356 -14.00 13.77 26.05
C GLY A 356 -15.44 13.80 25.49
N LEU A 357 -15.85 12.70 24.84
CA LEU A 357 -17.21 12.50 24.35
C LEU A 357 -18.09 11.83 25.40
N THR A 358 -19.20 12.48 25.73
CA THR A 358 -20.22 11.93 26.63
C THR A 358 -21.16 10.99 25.87
N GLU A 359 -21.94 10.16 26.59
CA GLU A 359 -22.99 9.34 25.97
C GLU A 359 -24.05 10.19 25.21
N ARG A 360 -24.21 11.48 25.56
CA ARG A 360 -25.09 12.40 24.83
C ARG A 360 -24.54 12.75 23.45
N ASP A 361 -23.22 12.90 23.32
CA ASP A 361 -22.56 13.19 22.04
C ASP A 361 -22.71 12.05 21.05
N LEU A 362 -22.53 10.82 21.53
CA LEU A 362 -22.57 9.63 20.70
C LEU A 362 -23.99 9.34 20.18
N ARG A 363 -25.01 9.70 20.97
CA ARG A 363 -26.44 9.56 20.65
C ARG A 363 -27.04 10.75 19.90
N TYR A 364 -26.31 11.86 19.74
CA TYR A 364 -26.84 13.04 19.07
C TYR A 364 -26.96 12.79 17.57
N GLU A 365 -28.12 13.12 17.03
CA GLU A 365 -28.36 13.14 15.59
C GLU A 365 -28.51 14.58 15.14
N SER A 366 -27.66 14.97 14.20
CA SER A 366 -27.69 16.29 13.56
C SER A 366 -28.97 16.50 12.76
N LYS A 367 -29.45 17.74 12.76
CA LYS A 367 -30.62 18.17 11.97
C LYS A 367 -30.38 17.97 10.47
N GLU A 368 -31.47 17.83 9.71
CA GLU A 368 -31.50 17.87 8.23
C GLU A 368 -30.56 16.87 7.51
N GLY A 369 -30.02 15.86 8.21
CA GLY A 369 -29.05 14.91 7.64
C GLY A 369 -27.65 15.50 7.43
N LEU A 370 -27.32 16.61 8.10
CA LEU A 370 -26.01 17.24 8.08
C LEU A 370 -24.94 16.37 8.80
N PRO A 371 -23.64 16.50 8.50
CA PRO A 371 -22.56 15.75 9.19
C PRO A 371 -22.42 16.08 10.68
N PHE A 372 -22.81 17.30 11.04
CA PHE A 372 -22.92 17.91 12.37
C PHE A 372 -23.81 19.16 12.19
N ASP A 373 -24.17 19.88 13.24
CA ASP A 373 -24.94 21.12 13.12
C ASP A 373 -24.46 22.21 14.09
N ASP A 374 -25.15 23.36 14.06
CA ASP A 374 -25.03 24.53 14.95
C ASP A 374 -24.92 24.20 16.45
N ARG A 375 -25.28 22.98 16.89
CA ARG A 375 -25.18 22.57 18.30
C ARG A 375 -23.91 21.81 18.65
N VAL A 376 -22.99 21.60 17.71
CA VAL A 376 -21.75 20.82 17.91
C VAL A 376 -20.92 21.29 19.12
N GLY A 377 -20.93 22.60 19.40
CA GLY A 377 -20.32 23.19 20.60
C GLY A 377 -20.94 22.68 21.91
N GLU A 378 -22.26 22.48 21.95
CA GLU A 378 -22.99 21.92 23.10
C GLU A 378 -22.92 20.40 23.17
N VAL A 379 -23.13 19.73 22.03
CA VAL A 379 -23.38 18.28 21.94
C VAL A 379 -23.14 17.75 20.52
N GLY A 380 -22.69 16.51 20.42
CA GLY A 380 -22.47 15.79 19.16
C GLY A 380 -21.01 15.63 18.80
N PHE A 381 -20.75 14.81 17.78
CA PHE A 381 -19.42 14.51 17.28
C PHE A 381 -19.43 14.01 15.82
N PRO A 382 -18.55 14.52 14.93
CA PRO A 382 -18.50 14.15 13.51
C PRO A 382 -17.75 12.83 13.27
N PHE A 383 -18.42 11.69 13.47
CA PHE A 383 -17.79 10.36 13.36
C PHE A 383 -17.06 10.07 12.03
N LEU A 384 -17.50 10.67 10.91
CA LEU A 384 -16.95 10.43 9.56
C LEU A 384 -15.44 10.73 9.43
N VAL A 385 -14.92 11.69 10.21
CA VAL A 385 -13.50 12.09 10.21
C VAL A 385 -12.66 11.43 11.31
N ALA A 386 -13.30 10.72 12.24
CA ALA A 386 -12.63 10.15 13.39
C ALA A 386 -12.02 8.78 13.10
N ALA A 387 -10.72 8.74 12.85
CA ALA A 387 -9.99 7.47 12.85
C ALA A 387 -9.84 6.94 14.30
N PRO A 388 -10.28 5.72 14.62
CA PRO A 388 -10.08 5.14 15.94
C PRO A 388 -8.64 4.64 16.11
N ILE A 389 -7.97 5.01 17.21
CA ILE A 389 -6.71 4.39 17.61
C ILE A 389 -6.79 4.02 19.09
N SER A 390 -6.55 2.74 19.39
CA SER A 390 -6.33 2.26 20.76
C SER A 390 -4.83 2.10 21.00
N LEU A 391 -4.32 2.78 22.02
CA LEU A 391 -2.91 2.71 22.42
C LEU A 391 -2.70 1.85 23.67
N THR A 392 -3.69 1.75 24.55
CA THR A 392 -3.58 1.10 25.87
C THR A 392 -4.90 0.50 26.38
N ALA A 393 -5.90 0.28 25.52
CA ALA A 393 -7.24 -0.07 25.98
C ALA A 393 -7.28 -1.36 26.81
N LYS A 394 -8.04 -1.32 27.90
CA LYS A 394 -8.38 -2.49 28.72
C LYS A 394 -9.61 -3.21 28.12
N ILE A 395 -10.23 -4.14 28.85
CA ILE A 395 -11.41 -4.87 28.35
C ILE A 395 -12.70 -4.09 28.62
N GLU A 396 -12.74 -3.37 29.73
CA GLU A 396 -13.88 -2.62 30.24
C GLU A 396 -14.43 -1.63 29.19
N PRO A 397 -13.61 -0.85 28.46
CA PRO A 397 -14.08 0.03 27.40
C PRO A 397 -14.88 -0.66 26.27
N LEU A 398 -14.64 -1.94 26.01
CA LEU A 398 -15.35 -2.67 24.95
C LEU A 398 -16.79 -3.04 25.35
N PHE A 399 -17.04 -3.26 26.64
CA PHE A 399 -18.40 -3.49 27.14
C PHE A 399 -19.24 -2.21 26.99
N GLU A 400 -18.68 -1.07 27.34
CA GLU A 400 -19.36 0.22 27.21
C GLU A 400 -19.53 0.64 25.74
N LEU A 401 -18.52 0.51 24.87
CA LEU A 401 -18.72 0.74 23.43
C LEU A 401 -19.82 -0.16 22.84
N ARG A 402 -19.90 -1.42 23.29
CA ARG A 402 -20.97 -2.35 22.88
C ARG A 402 -22.34 -1.86 23.38
N ARG A 403 -22.45 -1.43 24.64
CA ARG A 403 -23.68 -0.83 25.22
C ARG A 403 -24.10 0.42 24.45
N ILE A 404 -23.17 1.33 24.21
CA ILE A 404 -23.34 2.55 23.41
C ILE A 404 -23.89 2.19 22.03
N ARG A 405 -23.21 1.31 21.28
CA ARG A 405 -23.62 0.88 19.92
C ARG A 405 -25.07 0.43 19.84
N TYR A 406 -25.54 -0.37 20.79
CA TYR A 406 -26.94 -0.83 20.81
C TYR A 406 -27.95 0.28 21.14
N SER A 407 -27.51 1.38 21.75
CA SER A 407 -28.34 2.56 22.04
C SER A 407 -28.32 3.63 20.94
N LEU A 408 -27.47 3.50 19.92
CA LEU A 408 -27.39 4.47 18.82
C LEU A 408 -28.49 4.21 17.79
N ALA A 409 -29.35 5.19 17.57
CA ALA A 409 -30.37 5.15 16.51
C ALA A 409 -29.72 5.27 15.12
N SER A 410 -28.87 6.28 14.91
CA SER A 410 -28.12 6.55 13.67
C SER A 410 -27.29 5.35 13.21
N PRO A 411 -27.56 4.80 12.01
CA PRO A 411 -26.75 3.74 11.41
C PRO A 411 -25.29 4.14 11.19
N ILE A 412 -25.02 5.42 10.87
CA ILE A 412 -23.67 5.95 10.62
C ILE A 412 -22.86 5.90 11.93
N ALA A 413 -23.38 6.49 13.01
CA ALA A 413 -22.70 6.47 14.30
C ALA A 413 -22.53 5.03 14.83
N ARG A 414 -23.56 4.17 14.66
CA ARG A 414 -23.49 2.74 14.99
C ARG A 414 -22.39 2.01 14.22
N GLY A 415 -22.23 2.31 12.93
CA GLY A 415 -21.19 1.72 12.07
C GLY A 415 -19.78 2.17 12.43
N HIS A 416 -19.57 3.45 12.76
CA HIS A 416 -18.28 3.95 13.25
C HIS A 416 -17.89 3.37 14.61
N VAL A 417 -18.85 3.22 15.53
CA VAL A 417 -18.60 2.53 16.81
C VAL A 417 -18.33 1.04 16.58
N ALA A 418 -19.00 0.39 15.62
CA ALA A 418 -18.71 -1.00 15.25
C ALA A 418 -17.29 -1.17 14.66
N ASP A 419 -16.86 -0.30 13.74
CA ASP A 419 -15.51 -0.29 13.18
C ASP A 419 -14.43 -0.01 14.25
N THR A 420 -14.73 0.91 15.18
CA THR A 420 -13.88 1.18 16.36
C THR A 420 -13.72 -0.08 17.20
N ILE A 421 -14.81 -0.77 17.54
CA ILE A 421 -14.78 -2.02 18.30
C ILE A 421 -13.96 -3.08 17.54
N LEU A 422 -14.19 -3.29 16.24
CA LEU A 422 -13.42 -4.25 15.42
C LEU A 422 -11.93 -3.93 15.38
N SER A 423 -11.57 -2.65 15.28
CA SER A 423 -10.19 -2.16 15.31
C SER A 423 -9.51 -2.41 16.67
N VAL A 424 -10.19 -2.10 17.77
CA VAL A 424 -9.70 -2.35 19.14
C VAL A 424 -9.54 -3.87 19.37
N LEU A 425 -10.47 -4.70 18.90
CA LEU A 425 -10.37 -6.15 18.98
C LEU A 425 -9.18 -6.71 18.20
N GLY A 426 -8.85 -6.12 17.04
CA GLY A 426 -7.65 -6.47 16.26
C GLY A 426 -6.36 -6.22 17.02
N ILE A 427 -6.30 -5.12 17.80
CA ILE A 427 -5.14 -4.72 18.59
C ILE A 427 -5.04 -5.52 19.91
N LEU A 428 -6.11 -5.58 20.71
CA LEU A 428 -6.10 -6.19 22.04
C LEU A 428 -6.22 -7.72 22.04
N GLY A 429 -6.78 -8.29 20.97
CA GLY A 429 -7.24 -9.67 20.97
C GLY A 429 -6.16 -10.71 21.30
N ALA A 430 -4.87 -10.40 21.07
CA ALA A 430 -3.75 -11.24 21.47
C ALA A 430 -3.76 -11.63 22.98
N GLY A 431 -4.36 -10.80 23.84
CA GLY A 431 -4.52 -11.06 25.28
C GLY A 431 -5.61 -12.07 25.68
N GLY A 432 -6.44 -12.55 24.73
CA GLY A 432 -7.41 -13.64 24.93
C GLY A 432 -8.67 -13.31 25.74
N ASN A 433 -8.52 -12.65 26.89
CA ASN A 433 -9.63 -12.36 27.83
C ASN A 433 -10.73 -11.48 27.22
N VAL A 434 -10.36 -10.58 26.30
CA VAL A 434 -11.25 -9.68 25.57
C VAL A 434 -12.46 -10.42 24.96
N TRP A 435 -12.23 -11.61 24.44
CA TRP A 435 -13.24 -12.38 23.72
C TRP A 435 -14.26 -13.09 24.60
N GLN A 436 -14.11 -13.03 25.92
CA GLN A 436 -15.16 -13.47 26.84
C GLN A 436 -16.39 -12.55 26.75
N ALA A 437 -16.19 -11.26 26.45
CA ALA A 437 -17.21 -10.22 26.34
C ALA A 437 -18.08 -10.30 25.07
N ILE A 438 -17.65 -11.05 24.04
CA ILE A 438 -18.21 -11.01 22.68
C ILE A 438 -18.64 -12.41 22.23
N SER A 439 -19.90 -12.53 21.83
CA SER A 439 -20.51 -13.74 21.25
C SER A 439 -20.39 -13.81 19.72
N GLY A 440 -20.89 -14.89 19.12
CA GLY A 440 -21.02 -14.99 17.66
C GLY A 440 -21.98 -13.94 17.09
N ALA A 441 -23.16 -13.82 17.69
CA ALA A 441 -24.15 -12.77 17.40
C ALA A 441 -23.56 -11.35 17.44
N ASP A 442 -22.78 -11.05 18.48
CA ASP A 442 -22.17 -9.73 18.64
C ASP A 442 -21.20 -9.41 17.51
N LEU A 443 -20.31 -10.35 17.17
CA LEU A 443 -19.35 -10.19 16.08
C LEU A 443 -20.06 -10.11 14.72
N LEU A 444 -21.13 -10.86 14.51
CA LEU A 444 -21.95 -10.76 13.29
C LEU A 444 -22.66 -9.41 13.18
N GLY A 445 -23.17 -8.88 14.30
CA GLY A 445 -23.73 -7.54 14.37
C GLY A 445 -22.67 -6.47 14.08
N LEU A 446 -21.50 -6.56 14.71
CA LEU A 446 -20.37 -5.65 14.44
C LEU A 446 -19.98 -5.68 12.96
N ALA A 447 -19.88 -6.87 12.37
CA ALA A 447 -19.47 -7.02 10.98
C ALA A 447 -20.51 -6.51 9.96
N ARG A 448 -21.79 -6.40 10.36
CA ARG A 448 -22.90 -5.85 9.57
C ARG A 448 -23.06 -4.35 9.71
N ASP A 449 -22.97 -3.84 10.94
CA ASP A 449 -23.16 -2.42 11.22
C ASP A 449 -21.97 -1.60 10.73
N ALA A 450 -20.75 -2.13 10.89
CA ALA A 450 -19.59 -1.48 10.32
C ALA A 450 -19.72 -1.45 8.78
N GLU A 451 -19.36 -0.31 8.18
CA GLU A 451 -19.17 -0.14 6.74
C GLU A 451 -17.66 -0.10 6.37
N PRO A 452 -16.81 -1.02 6.85
CA PRO A 452 -15.40 -0.73 6.95
C PRO A 452 -14.72 -0.94 5.60
N GLN A 453 -13.86 0.02 5.30
CA GLN A 453 -13.02 -0.06 4.12
C GLN A 453 -11.87 -1.08 4.29
N TRP A 454 -11.66 -1.59 5.52
CA TRP A 454 -10.49 -2.38 5.87
C TRP A 454 -10.75 -3.41 6.99
N LEU A 455 -10.03 -4.53 6.93
CA LEU A 455 -9.92 -5.54 8.00
C LEU A 455 -8.46 -5.69 8.42
N GLN A 456 -8.18 -5.76 9.73
CA GLN A 456 -6.93 -6.36 10.23
C GLN A 456 -7.09 -7.89 10.34
N LEU A 457 -6.36 -8.65 9.52
CA LEU A 457 -6.38 -10.12 9.54
C LEU A 457 -5.94 -10.70 10.89
N ASP A 458 -5.16 -9.92 11.65
CA ASP A 458 -4.70 -10.23 13.00
C ASP A 458 -5.86 -10.40 14.01
N LEU A 459 -7.03 -9.76 13.76
CA LEU A 459 -8.29 -10.00 14.48
C LEU A 459 -8.65 -11.48 14.55
N LEU A 460 -8.51 -12.21 13.43
CA LEU A 460 -8.87 -13.64 13.37
C LEU A 460 -8.00 -14.51 14.28
N GLN A 461 -6.75 -14.09 14.55
CA GLN A 461 -5.83 -14.85 15.41
C GLN A 461 -6.31 -14.91 16.86
N SER A 462 -7.04 -13.88 17.28
CA SER A 462 -7.57 -13.76 18.63
C SER A 462 -8.92 -14.44 18.87
N LEU A 463 -9.66 -14.75 17.80
CA LEU A 463 -11.03 -15.28 17.90
C LEU A 463 -11.12 -16.60 18.70
N PRO A 464 -12.01 -16.68 19.71
CA PRO A 464 -12.14 -17.81 20.62
C PRO A 464 -12.78 -19.00 19.90
N LYS A 465 -12.52 -20.23 20.38
CA LYS A 465 -13.04 -21.46 19.73
C LYS A 465 -14.57 -21.41 19.48
N ARG A 466 -15.34 -20.87 20.44
CA ARG A 466 -16.81 -20.72 20.32
C ARG A 466 -17.27 -19.90 19.09
N VAL A 467 -16.53 -18.87 18.70
CA VAL A 467 -16.87 -18.03 17.52
C VAL A 467 -16.54 -18.75 16.21
N TRP A 468 -15.45 -19.52 16.16
CA TRP A 468 -15.13 -20.34 14.99
C TRP A 468 -16.10 -21.51 14.80
N ASP A 469 -16.63 -22.06 15.88
CA ASP A 469 -17.46 -23.26 15.86
C ASP A 469 -18.97 -22.93 15.71
N GLY A 470 -19.46 -21.82 16.28
CA GLY A 470 -20.87 -21.42 16.21
C GLY A 470 -21.26 -20.68 14.92
N GLU A 471 -22.48 -20.91 14.42
CA GLU A 471 -22.95 -20.45 13.09
C GLU A 471 -22.75 -18.94 12.85
N GLU A 472 -23.21 -18.10 13.77
CA GLU A 472 -23.16 -16.64 13.62
C GLU A 472 -21.72 -16.12 13.49
N GLY A 473 -20.80 -16.71 14.24
CA GLY A 473 -19.38 -16.35 14.17
C GLY A 473 -18.75 -16.73 12.84
N ARG A 474 -19.17 -17.86 12.22
CA ARG A 474 -18.78 -18.23 10.85
C ARG A 474 -19.31 -17.22 9.83
N ARG A 475 -20.59 -16.82 9.96
CA ARG A 475 -21.22 -15.80 9.11
C ARG A 475 -20.53 -14.44 9.26
N ALA A 476 -20.08 -14.09 10.46
CA ALA A 476 -19.29 -12.90 10.71
C ALA A 476 -17.92 -12.95 10.02
N ILE A 477 -17.18 -14.06 10.15
CA ILE A 477 -15.88 -14.25 9.48
C ILE A 477 -16.02 -14.18 7.95
N GLU A 478 -17.06 -14.78 7.38
CA GLU A 478 -17.36 -14.65 5.95
C GLU A 478 -17.63 -13.19 5.55
N LEU A 479 -18.41 -12.44 6.33
CA LEU A 479 -18.70 -11.03 6.04
C LEU A 479 -17.45 -10.14 6.16
N LEU A 480 -16.64 -10.31 7.21
CA LEU A 480 -15.35 -9.63 7.38
C LEU A 480 -14.42 -9.85 6.17
N GLY A 481 -14.44 -11.05 5.58
CA GLY A 481 -13.67 -11.38 4.38
C GLY A 481 -14.13 -10.70 3.08
N ARG A 482 -15.31 -10.06 3.07
CA ARG A 482 -15.84 -9.32 1.90
C ARG A 482 -15.46 -7.83 1.89
N TYR A 483 -14.87 -7.33 2.96
CA TYR A 483 -14.45 -5.92 3.10
C TYR A 483 -13.46 -5.47 2.03
N LYS A 484 -13.48 -4.17 1.70
CA LYS A 484 -12.74 -3.63 0.53
C LYS A 484 -11.24 -3.95 0.60
N ARG A 485 -10.59 -3.85 1.77
CA ARG A 485 -9.15 -4.14 1.95
C ARG A 485 -8.89 -5.11 3.10
N ILE A 486 -7.94 -6.04 2.94
CA ILE A 486 -7.47 -6.93 4.01
C ILE A 486 -6.02 -6.57 4.36
N PHE A 487 -5.86 -5.75 5.40
CA PHE A 487 -4.56 -5.44 5.98
C PHE A 487 -4.12 -6.57 6.88
N HIS A 488 -2.84 -6.88 6.81
CA HIS A 488 -2.30 -8.05 7.48
C HIS A 488 -0.85 -7.73 7.85
N SER A 489 -0.61 -7.45 9.13
CA SER A 489 0.62 -6.82 9.59
C SER A 489 1.66 -7.85 10.04
N TRP A 490 1.22 -8.88 10.76
CA TRP A 490 2.07 -9.94 11.31
C TRP A 490 1.95 -11.26 10.53
N TRP A 491 2.60 -12.32 11.02
CA TRP A 491 2.40 -13.69 10.55
C TRP A 491 1.06 -14.24 11.05
N ILE A 492 0.45 -15.15 10.30
CA ILE A 492 -0.79 -15.85 10.72
C ILE A 492 -0.43 -17.18 11.37
N THR A 493 -0.93 -17.44 12.58
CA THR A 493 -0.70 -18.73 13.24
C THR A 493 -1.27 -19.89 12.43
N SER A 494 -0.60 -21.04 12.51
CA SER A 494 -1.08 -22.28 11.89
C SER A 494 -2.46 -22.70 12.39
N ARG A 495 -2.89 -22.27 13.59
CA ARG A 495 -4.21 -22.55 14.14
C ARG A 495 -5.31 -21.77 13.41
N THR A 496 -5.06 -20.50 13.09
CA THR A 496 -6.01 -19.65 12.36
C THR A 496 -6.19 -20.13 10.93
N GLY A 497 -5.11 -20.44 10.23
CA GLY A 497 -5.19 -20.99 8.87
C GLY A 497 -5.94 -22.33 8.81
N GLN A 498 -5.72 -23.24 9.78
CA GLN A 498 -6.45 -24.51 9.86
C GLN A 498 -7.97 -24.31 10.07
N ARG A 499 -8.35 -23.28 10.82
CA ARG A 499 -9.76 -22.92 11.04
C ARG A 499 -10.39 -22.33 9.78
N LEU A 500 -9.67 -21.48 9.04
CA LEU A 500 -10.11 -20.98 7.74
C LEU A 500 -10.27 -22.10 6.69
N GLU A 501 -9.31 -23.04 6.61
CA GLU A 501 -9.45 -24.26 5.77
C GLU A 501 -10.68 -25.11 6.16
N ARG A 502 -11.01 -25.18 7.45
CA ARG A 502 -12.21 -25.87 7.91
C ARG A 502 -13.47 -25.13 7.45
N LEU A 503 -13.58 -23.82 7.71
CA LEU A 503 -14.75 -23.03 7.34
C LEU A 503 -14.99 -23.03 5.82
N LEU A 504 -13.93 -23.01 5.02
CA LEU A 504 -14.02 -23.10 3.56
C LEU A 504 -14.79 -24.34 3.06
N ARG A 505 -14.71 -25.47 3.78
CA ARG A 505 -15.45 -26.70 3.47
C ARG A 505 -16.85 -26.74 4.06
N GLU A 506 -17.09 -26.00 5.14
CA GLU A 506 -18.33 -26.04 5.93
C GLU A 506 -19.32 -24.93 5.53
N CYS A 507 -18.86 -23.87 4.87
CA CYS A 507 -19.68 -22.73 4.45
C CYS A 507 -20.11 -22.85 2.97
N PRO A 508 -21.41 -22.76 2.62
CA PRO A 508 -21.87 -22.89 1.24
C PRO A 508 -21.40 -21.79 0.25
N GLN A 509 -21.14 -20.58 0.75
CA GLN A 509 -20.68 -19.44 -0.05
C GLN A 509 -19.48 -18.74 0.63
N PRO A 510 -18.29 -19.37 0.61
CA PRO A 510 -17.13 -18.93 1.38
C PRO A 510 -16.27 -17.88 0.66
N CYS A 511 -16.87 -16.93 -0.06
CA CYS A 511 -16.13 -15.97 -0.91
C CYS A 511 -15.23 -15.04 -0.07
N GLY A 512 -15.69 -14.60 1.10
CA GLY A 512 -14.88 -13.86 2.06
C GLY A 512 -13.82 -14.73 2.71
N ILE A 513 -14.18 -15.93 3.16
CA ILE A 513 -13.25 -16.92 3.74
C ILE A 513 -12.09 -17.24 2.77
N LEU A 514 -12.35 -17.33 1.45
CA LEU A 514 -11.33 -17.45 0.43
C LEU A 514 -10.29 -16.32 0.49
N ARG A 515 -10.73 -15.05 0.51
CA ARG A 515 -9.81 -13.90 0.58
C ARG A 515 -8.99 -13.90 1.87
N LEU A 516 -9.61 -14.27 3.00
CA LEU A 516 -8.92 -14.40 4.29
C LEU A 516 -7.85 -15.52 4.27
N LEU A 517 -8.16 -16.67 3.66
CA LEU A 517 -7.24 -17.79 3.55
C LEU A 517 -6.11 -17.50 2.54
N ALA A 518 -6.38 -16.81 1.44
CA ALA A 518 -5.37 -16.36 0.49
C ALA A 518 -4.38 -15.39 1.16
N ALA A 519 -4.87 -14.40 1.91
CA ALA A 519 -4.04 -13.48 2.68
C ALA A 519 -3.21 -14.20 3.76
N ALA A 520 -3.76 -15.25 4.40
CA ALA A 520 -3.01 -16.10 5.33
C ALA A 520 -1.90 -16.89 4.61
N CYS A 521 -2.17 -17.46 3.43
CA CYS A 521 -1.18 -18.16 2.62
C CYS A 521 -0.04 -17.22 2.17
N ALA A 522 -0.37 -16.00 1.74
CA ALA A 522 0.58 -14.93 1.42
C ALA A 522 1.38 -14.45 2.65
N ARG A 523 0.96 -14.80 3.87
CA ARG A 523 1.71 -14.61 5.12
C ARG A 523 2.48 -15.84 5.61
N GLY A 524 2.53 -16.90 4.80
CA GLY A 524 3.35 -18.09 5.05
C GLY A 524 2.60 -19.25 5.67
N TYR A 525 1.27 -19.15 5.85
CA TYR A 525 0.47 -20.30 6.25
C TYR A 525 0.49 -21.37 5.14
N ARG A 526 0.92 -22.59 5.48
CA ARG A 526 0.93 -23.75 4.57
C ARG A 526 -0.35 -24.55 4.77
N LEU A 527 -1.05 -24.80 3.67
CA LEU A 527 -2.32 -25.53 3.67
C LEU A 527 -2.10 -27.00 4.04
N LYS A 528 -2.99 -27.58 4.85
CA LYS A 528 -3.01 -29.02 5.13
C LYS A 528 -3.82 -29.80 4.09
N THR A 529 -4.84 -29.17 3.53
CA THR A 529 -5.77 -29.79 2.58
C THR A 529 -5.13 -29.85 1.18
N LYS A 530 -4.93 -31.07 0.68
CA LYS A 530 -4.41 -31.32 -0.68
C LYS A 530 -5.50 -31.31 -1.78
N ALA A 531 -6.77 -31.44 -1.41
CA ALA A 531 -7.87 -31.39 -2.38
C ALA A 531 -7.93 -29.98 -3.02
N PRO A 532 -7.99 -29.85 -4.36
CA PRO A 532 -7.91 -28.57 -5.04
C PRO A 532 -9.06 -27.66 -4.62
N ILE A 533 -8.72 -26.45 -4.17
CA ILE A 533 -9.69 -25.42 -3.81
C ILE A 533 -10.04 -24.63 -5.08
N LEU A 534 -11.22 -24.90 -5.65
CA LEU A 534 -11.79 -24.13 -6.74
C LEU A 534 -12.57 -22.93 -6.20
N ALA A 535 -12.80 -21.92 -7.05
CA ALA A 535 -13.75 -20.86 -6.75
C ALA A 535 -15.17 -21.46 -6.66
N PRO A 536 -15.90 -21.30 -5.54
CA PRO A 536 -17.29 -21.72 -5.42
C PRO A 536 -18.19 -20.99 -6.41
N ALA A 537 -19.25 -21.66 -6.87
CA ALA A 537 -20.28 -21.04 -7.69
C ALA A 537 -20.84 -19.79 -7.00
N GLY A 538 -20.86 -18.66 -7.71
CA GLY A 538 -21.29 -17.37 -7.17
C GLY A 538 -20.17 -16.50 -6.58
N CYS A 539 -18.92 -16.96 -6.59
CA CYS A 539 -17.74 -16.12 -6.28
C CYS A 539 -17.10 -15.56 -7.57
N GLU A 540 -17.90 -15.07 -8.51
CA GLU A 540 -17.45 -14.67 -9.86
C GLU A 540 -16.58 -13.40 -9.91
N GLU A 541 -16.68 -12.53 -8.90
CA GLU A 541 -15.88 -11.31 -8.83
C GLU A 541 -14.37 -11.62 -8.88
N ALA A 542 -13.61 -10.87 -9.68
CA ALA A 542 -12.20 -11.14 -9.94
C ALA A 542 -11.33 -11.27 -8.66
N ARG A 543 -11.69 -10.55 -7.58
CA ARG A 543 -11.03 -10.66 -6.28
C ARG A 543 -11.16 -12.03 -5.61
N TYR A 544 -12.29 -12.73 -5.77
CA TYR A 544 -12.50 -14.04 -5.17
C TYR A 544 -11.86 -15.15 -6.01
N ARG A 545 -12.00 -15.08 -7.35
CA ARG A 545 -11.27 -15.94 -8.28
C ARG A 545 -9.76 -15.84 -8.07
N GLY A 546 -9.24 -14.61 -7.94
CA GLY A 546 -7.83 -14.35 -7.65
C GLY A 546 -7.37 -14.95 -6.32
N ALA A 547 -8.19 -14.83 -5.26
CA ALA A 547 -7.91 -15.45 -3.97
C ALA A 547 -7.86 -16.99 -4.06
N ALA A 548 -8.80 -17.62 -4.78
CA ALA A 548 -8.77 -19.06 -5.03
C ALA A 548 -7.49 -19.48 -5.79
N LEU A 549 -7.06 -18.71 -6.79
CA LEU A 549 -5.84 -18.98 -7.54
C LEU A 549 -4.57 -18.87 -6.67
N VAL A 550 -4.48 -17.85 -5.81
CA VAL A 550 -3.40 -17.72 -4.80
C VAL A 550 -3.37 -18.91 -3.84
N ILE A 551 -4.54 -19.42 -3.44
CA ILE A 551 -4.66 -20.64 -2.62
C ILE A 551 -4.16 -21.86 -3.38
N ARG A 552 -4.54 -22.07 -4.65
CA ARG A 552 -4.06 -23.21 -5.47
C ARG A 552 -2.54 -23.16 -5.69
N ILE A 553 -1.94 -21.97 -5.83
CA ILE A 553 -0.48 -21.78 -5.84
C ILE A 553 0.13 -22.26 -4.51
N ALA A 554 -0.49 -21.94 -3.36
CA ALA A 554 -0.07 -22.45 -2.05
C ALA A 554 -0.30 -23.97 -1.85
N GLN A 555 -1.24 -24.58 -2.59
CA GLN A 555 -1.41 -26.05 -2.65
C GLN A 555 -0.36 -26.74 -3.53
N GLY A 556 0.47 -25.97 -4.25
CA GLY A 556 1.51 -26.51 -5.13
C GLY A 556 1.03 -26.86 -6.53
N ILE A 557 -0.08 -26.28 -7.02
CA ILE A 557 -0.61 -26.54 -8.38
C ILE A 557 0.46 -26.45 -9.46
N LEU A 558 1.37 -25.47 -9.34
CA LEU A 558 2.48 -25.24 -10.27
C LEU A 558 3.41 -26.46 -10.43
N ALA A 559 3.51 -27.32 -9.41
CA ALA A 559 4.32 -28.54 -9.43
C ALA A 559 3.50 -29.82 -9.71
N SER A 560 2.17 -29.75 -9.68
CA SER A 560 1.29 -30.92 -9.82
C SER A 560 1.14 -31.42 -11.27
N GLY A 561 1.32 -30.53 -12.25
CA GLY A 561 0.99 -30.81 -13.66
C GLY A 561 -0.51 -30.78 -13.99
N GLU A 562 -1.38 -30.47 -13.03
CA GLU A 562 -2.85 -30.37 -13.19
C GLU A 562 -3.28 -29.27 -14.16
N ILE A 563 -2.57 -28.13 -14.15
CA ILE A 563 -2.79 -26.98 -15.04
C ILE A 563 -1.42 -26.49 -15.52
N GLU A 564 -1.36 -25.98 -16.75
CA GLU A 564 -0.15 -25.40 -17.32
C GLU A 564 0.24 -24.11 -16.54
N PRO A 565 1.47 -24.01 -15.99
CA PRO A 565 1.88 -22.85 -15.20
C PRO A 565 1.69 -21.47 -15.85
N GLY A 566 1.76 -21.37 -17.18
CA GLY A 566 1.48 -20.15 -17.93
C GLY A 566 -0.01 -19.83 -18.13
N GLU A 567 -0.93 -20.79 -18.02
CA GLU A 567 -2.37 -20.52 -17.86
C GLU A 567 -2.65 -19.85 -16.51
N VAL A 568 -2.12 -20.42 -15.43
CA VAL A 568 -2.22 -19.85 -14.06
C VAL A 568 -1.64 -18.42 -14.04
N ALA A 569 -0.55 -18.18 -14.76
CA ALA A 569 0.07 -16.87 -14.84
C ALA A 569 -0.77 -15.84 -15.61
N ARG A 570 -1.37 -16.22 -16.75
CA ARG A 570 -2.26 -15.34 -17.53
C ARG A 570 -3.52 -14.99 -16.76
N GLU A 571 -4.21 -15.98 -16.19
CA GLU A 571 -5.42 -15.75 -15.39
C GLU A 571 -5.12 -14.80 -14.21
N LEU A 572 -3.99 -14.99 -13.51
CA LEU A 572 -3.60 -14.10 -12.40
C LEU A 572 -3.36 -12.65 -12.86
N ALA A 573 -2.74 -12.45 -14.03
CA ALA A 573 -2.48 -11.12 -14.60
C ALA A 573 -3.76 -10.41 -15.08
N GLU A 574 -4.73 -11.15 -15.63
CA GLU A 574 -6.05 -10.64 -16.00
C GLU A 574 -6.87 -10.26 -14.77
N LEU A 575 -6.98 -11.16 -13.78
CA LEU A 575 -7.70 -10.91 -12.53
C LEU A 575 -7.12 -9.73 -11.74
N SER A 576 -5.79 -9.55 -11.76
CA SER A 576 -5.13 -8.40 -11.12
C SER A 576 -5.40 -7.06 -11.83
N GLN A 577 -5.77 -7.07 -13.11
CA GLN A 577 -6.19 -5.86 -13.83
C GLN A 577 -7.68 -5.58 -13.61
N ALA A 578 -8.52 -6.61 -13.51
CA ALA A 578 -9.94 -6.49 -13.20
C ALA A 578 -10.22 -6.08 -11.73
N ALA A 579 -9.27 -6.32 -10.81
CA ALA A 579 -9.38 -5.96 -9.39
C ALA A 579 -8.16 -5.13 -8.90
N PRO A 580 -7.98 -3.87 -9.36
CA PRO A 580 -6.77 -3.07 -9.08
C PRO A 580 -6.60 -2.67 -7.60
N GLY A 581 -7.63 -2.84 -6.76
CA GLY A 581 -7.54 -2.67 -5.31
C GLY A 581 -6.95 -3.87 -4.57
N GLU A 582 -6.89 -5.04 -5.20
CA GLU A 582 -6.33 -6.28 -4.64
C GLU A 582 -4.84 -6.40 -4.95
N ARG A 583 -4.12 -7.22 -4.15
CA ARG A 583 -2.67 -7.42 -4.28
C ARG A 583 -2.30 -8.80 -4.87
N LEU A 584 -3.18 -9.36 -5.71
CA LEU A 584 -3.13 -10.75 -6.18
C LEU A 584 -1.74 -11.23 -6.65
N VAL A 585 -1.07 -10.45 -7.51
CA VAL A 585 0.29 -10.75 -8.00
C VAL A 585 1.29 -10.81 -6.85
N TYR A 586 1.29 -9.79 -5.98
CA TYR A 586 2.19 -9.72 -4.83
C TYR A 586 1.91 -10.85 -3.82
N ASP A 587 0.64 -11.20 -3.61
CA ASP A 587 0.24 -12.27 -2.69
C ASP A 587 0.69 -13.65 -3.21
N ALA A 588 0.54 -13.92 -4.51
CA ALA A 588 1.08 -15.14 -5.16
C ALA A 588 2.62 -15.24 -5.06
N LEU A 589 3.33 -14.15 -5.34
CA LEU A 589 4.79 -14.11 -5.22
C LEU A 589 5.24 -14.25 -3.74
N SER A 590 4.48 -13.68 -2.81
CA SER A 590 4.71 -13.83 -1.37
C SER A 590 4.46 -15.27 -0.89
N VAL A 591 3.46 -15.98 -1.45
CA VAL A 591 3.27 -17.43 -1.26
C VAL A 591 4.52 -18.20 -1.71
N ILE A 592 4.96 -18.02 -2.97
CA ILE A 592 6.13 -18.71 -3.54
C ILE A 592 7.38 -18.47 -2.68
N ARG A 593 7.63 -17.21 -2.30
CA ARG A 593 8.78 -16.80 -1.48
C ARG A 593 8.73 -17.46 -0.10
N LYS A 594 7.65 -17.27 0.67
CA LYS A 594 7.56 -17.68 2.09
C LYS A 594 7.34 -19.19 2.28
N GLN A 595 6.64 -19.84 1.36
CA GLN A 595 6.41 -21.29 1.46
C GLN A 595 7.58 -22.11 0.89
N GLY A 596 8.54 -21.46 0.21
CA GLY A 596 9.73 -22.13 -0.34
C GLY A 596 9.46 -22.90 -1.64
N LEU A 597 8.39 -22.55 -2.36
CA LEU A 597 8.04 -23.20 -3.62
C LEU A 597 9.17 -22.97 -4.64
N SER A 598 9.54 -24.02 -5.38
CA SER A 598 10.68 -24.03 -6.31
C SER A 598 10.52 -25.12 -7.37
N GLY A 599 11.31 -25.06 -8.45
CA GLY A 599 11.35 -26.07 -9.51
C GLY A 599 10.65 -25.65 -10.81
N PRO A 600 10.71 -26.49 -11.87
CA PRO A 600 10.44 -26.05 -13.25
C PRO A 600 9.04 -25.48 -13.50
N GLY A 601 8.05 -25.91 -12.72
CA GLY A 601 6.70 -25.34 -12.79
C GLY A 601 6.59 -23.93 -12.22
N VAL A 602 7.31 -23.63 -11.14
CA VAL A 602 7.39 -22.29 -10.56
C VAL A 602 8.17 -21.35 -11.48
N GLU A 603 9.24 -21.84 -12.11
CA GLU A 603 10.02 -21.08 -13.08
C GLU A 603 9.18 -20.71 -14.31
N ARG A 604 8.49 -21.69 -14.93
CA ARG A 604 7.56 -21.43 -16.04
C ARG A 604 6.45 -20.45 -15.68
N PHE A 605 5.85 -20.58 -14.49
CA PHE A 605 4.87 -19.61 -13.99
C PHE A 605 5.43 -18.19 -13.92
N LEU A 606 6.62 -18.01 -13.33
CA LEU A 606 7.22 -16.68 -13.19
C LEU A 606 7.57 -16.06 -14.55
N VAL A 607 8.08 -16.86 -15.49
CA VAL A 607 8.36 -16.41 -16.87
C VAL A 607 7.07 -15.99 -17.58
N ALA A 608 6.03 -16.82 -17.55
CA ALA A 608 4.76 -16.51 -18.17
C ALA A 608 4.05 -15.31 -17.49
N LEU A 609 4.20 -15.15 -16.17
CA LEU A 609 3.63 -14.02 -15.43
C LEU A 609 4.34 -12.71 -15.81
N LEU A 610 5.67 -12.73 -15.98
CA LEU A 610 6.42 -11.59 -16.51
C LEU A 610 5.99 -11.23 -17.94
N GLN A 611 5.56 -12.19 -18.75
CA GLN A 611 5.04 -11.94 -20.10
C GLN A 611 3.60 -11.40 -20.08
N ALA A 612 2.73 -11.96 -19.24
CA ALA A 612 1.32 -11.58 -19.13
C ALA A 612 1.08 -10.23 -18.43
N LEU A 613 2.00 -9.78 -17.57
CA LEU A 613 1.91 -8.48 -16.91
C LEU A 613 2.19 -7.33 -17.89
N PRO A 614 1.26 -6.36 -18.05
CA PRO A 614 1.43 -5.27 -19.00
C PRO A 614 2.64 -4.41 -18.62
N GLU A 615 3.37 -3.88 -19.61
CA GLU A 615 4.62 -3.15 -19.36
C GLU A 615 4.45 -1.99 -18.37
N ARG A 616 3.34 -1.24 -18.47
CA ARG A 616 2.94 -0.16 -17.53
C ARG A 616 2.92 -0.60 -16.06
N GLY A 617 2.71 -1.90 -15.80
CA GLY A 617 2.71 -2.56 -14.49
C GLY A 617 4.12 -2.89 -13.96
N TRP A 618 5.11 -2.02 -14.19
CA TRP A 618 6.54 -2.27 -13.90
C TRP A 618 6.82 -2.79 -12.48
N ARG A 619 6.06 -2.34 -11.46
CA ARG A 619 6.21 -2.83 -10.07
C ARG A 619 5.91 -4.31 -9.93
N GLY A 620 4.87 -4.81 -10.60
CA GLY A 620 4.56 -6.24 -10.63
C GLY A 620 5.65 -7.02 -11.34
N ARG A 621 6.15 -6.48 -12.46
CA ARG A 621 7.26 -7.07 -13.24
C ARG A 621 8.56 -7.15 -12.42
N ALA A 622 8.87 -6.11 -11.62
CA ALA A 622 10.01 -6.08 -10.71
C ALA A 622 9.92 -7.17 -9.62
N GLU A 623 8.77 -7.30 -8.93
CA GLU A 623 8.54 -8.35 -7.94
C GLU A 623 8.64 -9.77 -8.54
N VAL A 624 8.18 -9.97 -9.79
CA VAL A 624 8.36 -11.26 -10.50
C VAL A 624 9.83 -11.56 -10.74
N LEU A 625 10.61 -10.59 -11.24
CA LEU A 625 12.05 -10.76 -11.48
C LEU A 625 12.85 -11.01 -10.19
N TYR A 626 12.48 -10.35 -9.10
CA TYR A 626 13.03 -10.62 -7.77
C TYR A 626 12.70 -12.05 -7.30
N ALA A 627 11.46 -12.52 -7.53
CA ALA A 627 11.10 -13.90 -7.24
C ALA A 627 11.86 -14.92 -8.12
N MET A 628 12.12 -14.61 -9.39
CA MET A 628 12.96 -15.43 -10.28
C MET A 628 14.40 -15.52 -9.77
N GLU A 629 14.98 -14.41 -9.33
CA GLU A 629 16.32 -14.39 -8.74
C GLU A 629 16.39 -15.24 -7.46
N ILE A 630 15.37 -15.19 -6.61
CA ILE A 630 15.27 -16.07 -5.42
C ILE A 630 15.27 -17.56 -5.82
N GLN A 631 14.63 -17.94 -6.93
CA GLN A 631 14.73 -19.33 -7.42
C GLN A 631 16.14 -19.66 -7.90
N GLN A 632 16.76 -18.80 -8.71
CA GLN A 632 18.13 -18.99 -9.20
C GLN A 632 19.13 -19.18 -8.04
N ARG A 633 19.06 -18.32 -7.01
CA ARG A 633 19.87 -18.44 -5.79
C ARG A 633 19.64 -19.78 -5.08
N ARG A 634 18.38 -20.25 -4.95
CA ARG A 634 18.04 -21.58 -4.37
C ARG A 634 18.61 -22.74 -5.19
N HIS A 635 18.60 -22.65 -6.52
CA HIS A 635 19.17 -23.68 -7.39
C HIS A 635 20.69 -23.77 -7.22
N VAL A 636 21.40 -22.64 -7.17
CA VAL A 636 22.85 -22.61 -6.89
C VAL A 636 23.14 -23.17 -5.50
N SER A 637 22.39 -22.78 -4.45
CA SER A 637 22.60 -23.30 -3.10
C SER A 637 22.43 -24.82 -3.00
N ARG A 638 21.45 -25.41 -3.68
CA ARG A 638 21.27 -26.87 -3.72
C ARG A 638 22.42 -27.57 -4.42
N LEU A 639 22.89 -27.04 -5.56
CA LEU A 639 24.05 -27.60 -6.26
C LEU A 639 25.32 -27.54 -5.39
N SER A 640 25.47 -26.53 -4.52
CA SER A 640 26.57 -26.47 -3.55
C SER A 640 26.35 -27.30 -2.27
N GLU A 641 25.17 -27.89 -2.06
CA GLU A 641 24.90 -28.87 -1.00
C GLU A 641 25.03 -30.32 -1.51
N GLU A 642 24.96 -30.52 -2.83
CA GLU A 642 25.10 -31.83 -3.51
C GLU A 642 26.54 -32.15 -3.96
N VAL A 643 27.43 -31.15 -4.00
CA VAL A 643 28.87 -31.25 -4.36
C VAL A 643 29.76 -31.23 -3.12
#